data_AF-A0A7V6ZNK6-F1
#
_entry.id   AF-A0A7V6ZNK6-F1
#
_cell.length_a   1.000
_cell.length_b   1.000
_cell.length_c   1.000
_cell.angle_alpha   90.00
_cell.angle_beta   90.00
_cell.angle_gamma   90.00
#
_symmetry.space_group_name_H-M   'P 1'
#
loop_
_entity.id
_entity.type
_entity.pdbx_description
1 polymer ?
#
loop_
_entity_poly.entity_id
_entity_poly.type
_entity_poly.pdbx_seq_one_letter_code
_entity_poly.pdbx_strand_id
1 'polypeptide(L)'
;MVIEKGYAKINLGLEVVGKREDGYHDLDMIMTTLSLYDELYFEDHPGKQIIIECKELEHVPTEENLIYKAIDLIRKRFGINRGVKVKVVKRIPERAGLGGGSADCAAALRAVNQLWELGLSLEQLAALGSELGSDVPFCIYNRTARVRGRGEVIEFIEDIPFTYLVLVIPPFRNSTAEVFRNFIVHRENRGKIEILVEAVKSGDLQRISESLFNDLEKGMAGTEIGEIKRDLLASGALQALMTGSGSAVYGLCLNNFKHAQAVAGRFQSLLNKKHPDPFRKYRVEICTTRSSRRAAKSEAEIDGASHKVTARTETKAYAMLPLAYQRIMNHYKTILTPLSLWSNLSIEILDGIHVEVKTSDGSANRELEVRLREIAEAIGSGLRVHIKKPDDDFGLISTDNYLSAVIKGLERLGYDGEKMYTLFPRRVMMHGDCGTVLYDSRKDEFRKLPDAVFGYVLLVDLKLNNYRSPRYTGQMDEPSRFKAIEEGLAEMNFYKMATNAYNSVEKFEERQIGEYKGKSFLERIRLMAYHQGATAAYLNLGGRTLTVICRFEKQAQRINNILKARFQLGDNLITSLKTDVLHQTAKSKVLKEVSPPSETYEDFDGSPFLNLEETEEYILDEERYRRGRKKKHAGNALGVQDCEGILLLNSGGSIFKKYDFIDIANYFQKFFEGKCITFELNGEEIPVEFKTEYLPHILGIHLLDEKDPTLRGSAGFQRLVSGEIGYRELKKTGKVSEKTKKIILNKTQSSVMIFNDIFHNRTDNIYCFPRDLIVGSDTKMNKLEFGITRALTDNLFHKQNLLGIGKDEKTNKYFFYTSFIWNVPAHIGKKDSYRIVIS
;
A
#
# COMPACT_ATOMS: atom_id res chain seq x y z
N MET A 1 61.27 4.92 -2.27
CA MET A 1 59.86 4.52 -2.11
C MET A 1 59.03 5.28 -3.13
N VAL A 2 58.19 4.59 -3.89
CA VAL A 2 57.20 5.16 -4.82
C VAL A 2 55.80 4.85 -4.28
N ILE A 3 54.86 5.78 -4.41
CA ILE A 3 53.47 5.59 -3.98
C ILE A 3 52.57 5.81 -5.20
N GLU A 4 51.76 4.81 -5.52
CA GLU A 4 50.86 4.80 -6.66
C GLU A 4 49.42 4.46 -6.25
N LYS A 5 48.46 4.81 -7.11
CA LYS A 5 47.02 4.64 -6.84
C LYS A 5 46.36 3.81 -7.93
N GLY A 6 45.74 2.70 -7.52
CA GLY A 6 44.85 1.91 -8.37
C GLY A 6 43.44 2.49 -8.29
N TYR A 7 43.02 3.30 -9.26
CA TYR A 7 41.68 3.89 -9.26
C TYR A 7 40.61 2.93 -9.81
N ALA A 8 39.45 2.89 -9.15
CA ALA A 8 38.29 2.13 -9.61
C ALA A 8 37.72 2.72 -10.90
N LYS A 9 37.14 1.86 -11.75
CA LYS A 9 36.39 2.26 -12.94
C LYS A 9 34.91 1.95 -12.80
N ILE A 10 34.10 2.64 -13.60
CA ILE A 10 32.72 2.22 -13.91
C ILE A 10 32.47 2.25 -15.41
N ASN A 11 31.54 1.41 -15.86
CA ASN A 11 30.96 1.47 -17.19
C ASN A 11 29.76 2.44 -17.18
N LEU A 12 29.80 3.47 -18.02
CA LEU A 12 28.68 4.36 -18.32
C LEU A 12 27.78 3.75 -19.42
N GLY A 13 28.41 3.11 -20.39
CA GLY A 13 27.78 2.31 -21.45
C GLY A 13 28.51 0.97 -21.59
N LEU A 14 27.78 -0.11 -21.89
CA LEU A 14 28.32 -1.41 -22.28
C LEU A 14 27.37 -2.09 -23.27
N GLU A 15 27.77 -2.14 -24.54
CA GLU A 15 27.17 -2.94 -25.61
C GLU A 15 28.00 -4.21 -25.83
N VAL A 16 27.35 -5.36 -26.00
CA VAL A 16 27.96 -6.62 -26.41
C VAL A 16 27.70 -6.82 -27.90
N VAL A 17 28.66 -6.40 -28.73
CA VAL A 17 28.53 -6.31 -30.19
C VAL A 17 28.37 -7.69 -30.84
N GLY A 18 29.09 -8.70 -30.32
CA GLY A 18 29.06 -10.05 -30.85
C GLY A 18 29.92 -11.04 -30.06
N LYS A 19 29.74 -12.33 -30.34
CA LYS A 19 30.63 -13.39 -29.85
C LYS A 19 31.72 -13.67 -30.89
N ARG A 20 32.95 -13.81 -30.42
CA ARG A 20 34.16 -14.02 -31.24
C ARG A 20 34.48 -15.51 -31.38
N GLU A 21 35.27 -15.85 -32.40
CA GLU A 21 35.75 -17.22 -32.65
C GLU A 21 36.67 -17.74 -31.53
N ASP A 22 37.41 -16.84 -30.88
CA ASP A 22 38.27 -17.12 -29.71
C ASP A 22 37.48 -17.39 -28.41
N GLY A 23 36.15 -17.39 -28.46
CA GLY A 23 35.25 -17.66 -27.33
C GLY A 23 34.93 -16.45 -26.46
N TYR A 24 35.58 -15.30 -26.68
CA TYR A 24 35.26 -14.04 -26.00
C TYR A 24 34.07 -13.33 -26.66
N HIS A 25 33.72 -12.16 -26.13
CA HIS A 25 32.80 -11.23 -26.77
C HIS A 25 33.54 -9.96 -27.19
N ASP A 26 33.13 -9.40 -28.31
CA ASP A 26 33.51 -8.06 -28.74
C ASP A 26 32.58 -7.06 -28.05
N LEU A 27 33.17 -6.07 -27.39
CA LEU A 27 32.48 -5.09 -26.55
C LEU A 27 32.67 -3.68 -27.14
N ASP A 28 31.70 -2.82 -26.87
CA ASP A 28 31.83 -1.38 -27.05
C ASP A 28 31.32 -0.69 -25.78
N MET A 29 32.20 0.07 -25.12
CA MET A 29 31.97 0.55 -23.77
C MET A 29 32.40 2.00 -23.63
N ILE A 30 31.64 2.79 -22.88
CA ILE A 30 32.13 4.07 -22.34
C ILE A 30 32.50 3.83 -20.89
N MET A 31 33.77 4.06 -20.55
CA MET A 31 34.31 3.83 -19.21
C MET A 31 34.84 5.13 -18.63
N THR A 32 34.67 5.30 -17.31
CA THR A 32 35.22 6.45 -16.57
C THR A 32 35.79 6.01 -15.22
N THR A 33 36.67 6.84 -14.66
CA THR A 33 37.43 6.57 -13.44
C THR A 33 36.78 7.24 -12.23
N LEU A 34 36.85 6.62 -11.05
CA LEU A 34 36.28 7.14 -9.80
C LEU A 34 37.34 7.71 -8.85
N SER A 35 36.89 8.44 -7.84
CA SER A 35 37.67 8.86 -6.68
C SER A 35 37.96 7.73 -5.67
N LEU A 36 37.36 6.56 -5.85
CA LEU A 36 37.64 5.36 -5.06
C LEU A 36 38.91 4.69 -5.60
N TYR A 37 39.89 4.44 -4.75
CA TYR A 37 41.18 3.87 -5.17
C TYR A 37 41.86 3.07 -4.05
N ASP A 38 42.72 2.14 -4.47
CA ASP A 38 43.67 1.42 -3.64
C ASP A 38 45.00 2.18 -3.55
N GLU A 39 45.69 2.11 -2.40
CA GLU A 39 47.01 2.75 -2.19
C GLU A 39 48.11 1.69 -2.18
N LEU A 40 49.09 1.82 -3.07
CA LEU A 40 50.18 0.88 -3.25
C LEU A 40 51.52 1.59 -2.98
N TYR A 41 52.30 1.03 -2.05
CA TYR A 41 53.60 1.54 -1.63
C TYR A 41 54.68 0.58 -2.10
N PHE A 42 55.63 1.08 -2.90
CA PHE A 42 56.69 0.29 -3.53
C PHE A 42 58.07 0.70 -3.00
N GLU A 43 58.81 -0.27 -2.50
CA GLU A 43 60.18 -0.12 -2.02
C GLU A 43 61.10 -1.06 -2.82
N ASP A 44 62.24 -0.55 -3.28
CA ASP A 44 63.22 -1.35 -4.00
C ASP A 44 63.83 -2.38 -3.04
N HIS A 45 63.94 -3.64 -3.48
CA HIS A 45 64.44 -4.72 -2.64
C HIS A 45 65.78 -5.25 -3.22
N PRO A 46 66.86 -5.32 -2.42
CA PRO A 46 68.20 -5.58 -2.95
C PRO A 46 68.39 -7.01 -3.51
N GLY A 47 67.58 -7.98 -3.09
CA GLY A 47 67.51 -9.31 -3.70
C GLY A 47 66.32 -9.44 -4.67
N LYS A 48 66.35 -10.40 -5.61
CA LYS A 48 65.37 -10.59 -6.70
C LYS A 48 63.91 -10.95 -6.27
N GLN A 49 63.54 -10.82 -5.00
CA GLN A 49 62.23 -11.22 -4.50
C GLN A 49 61.17 -10.15 -4.78
N ILE A 50 59.96 -10.58 -5.17
CA ILE A 50 58.78 -9.72 -5.26
C ILE A 50 57.91 -10.11 -4.05
N ILE A 51 57.74 -9.18 -3.12
CA ILE A 51 57.04 -9.39 -1.85
C ILE A 51 55.77 -8.52 -1.87
N ILE A 52 54.59 -9.12 -1.65
CA ILE A 52 53.32 -8.39 -1.59
C ILE A 52 52.72 -8.56 -0.19
N GLU A 53 52.64 -7.46 0.55
CA GLU A 53 52.02 -7.38 1.87
C GLU A 53 50.61 -6.79 1.71
N CYS A 54 49.60 -7.67 1.73
CA CYS A 54 48.19 -7.30 1.67
C CYS A 54 47.32 -8.40 2.27
N LYS A 55 46.68 -8.12 3.41
CA LYS A 55 45.88 -9.10 4.16
C LYS A 55 44.67 -9.59 3.38
N GLU A 56 44.02 -8.67 2.67
CA GLU A 56 42.84 -8.96 1.85
C GLU A 56 43.16 -9.94 0.72
N LEU A 57 44.39 -9.90 0.19
CA LEU A 57 44.86 -10.73 -0.92
C LEU A 57 45.61 -12.01 -0.50
N GLU A 58 45.70 -12.34 0.80
CA GLU A 58 46.33 -13.58 1.29
C GLU A 58 45.74 -14.87 0.68
N HIS A 59 44.48 -14.80 0.23
CA HIS A 59 43.78 -15.91 -0.42
C HIS A 59 44.11 -16.09 -1.91
N VAL A 60 44.89 -15.19 -2.51
CA VAL A 60 45.34 -15.24 -3.92
C VAL A 60 46.79 -15.71 -3.96
N PRO A 61 47.13 -16.81 -4.67
CA PRO A 61 48.52 -17.23 -4.84
C PRO A 61 49.38 -16.09 -5.38
N THR A 62 50.56 -15.87 -4.80
CA THR A 62 51.42 -14.71 -5.11
C THR A 62 51.71 -14.58 -6.60
N GLU A 63 51.98 -15.69 -7.30
CA GLU A 63 52.26 -15.70 -8.74
C GLU A 63 51.02 -15.46 -9.62
N GLU A 64 49.80 -15.67 -9.09
CA GLU A 64 48.56 -15.37 -9.80
C GLU A 64 48.17 -13.89 -9.72
N ASN A 65 48.64 -13.18 -8.69
CA ASN A 65 48.35 -11.78 -8.42
C ASN A 65 48.86 -10.86 -9.56
N LEU A 66 47.98 -10.00 -10.08
CA LEU A 66 48.29 -9.10 -11.21
C LEU A 66 49.38 -8.05 -10.87
N ILE A 67 49.57 -7.70 -9.61
CA ILE A 67 50.69 -6.87 -9.15
C ILE A 67 52.02 -7.62 -9.36
N TYR A 68 52.09 -8.89 -8.95
CA TYR A 68 53.28 -9.72 -9.12
C TYR A 68 53.59 -9.88 -10.60
N LYS A 69 52.59 -10.22 -11.42
CA LYS A 69 52.74 -10.40 -12.87
C LYS A 69 53.21 -9.13 -13.57
N ALA A 70 52.71 -7.95 -13.17
CA ALA A 70 53.19 -6.66 -13.68
C ALA A 70 54.69 -6.42 -13.40
N ILE A 71 55.10 -6.63 -12.14
CA ILE A 71 56.49 -6.43 -11.72
C ILE A 71 57.41 -7.43 -12.41
N ASP A 72 57.01 -8.71 -12.46
CA ASP A 72 57.79 -9.77 -13.10
C ASP A 72 57.88 -9.60 -14.63
N LEU A 73 56.80 -9.17 -15.29
CA LEU A 73 56.80 -8.84 -16.72
C LEU A 73 57.84 -7.77 -17.05
N ILE A 74 57.82 -6.64 -16.34
CA ILE A 74 58.80 -5.57 -16.51
C ILE A 74 60.21 -6.08 -16.18
N ARG A 75 60.37 -6.79 -15.06
CA ARG A 75 61.66 -7.33 -14.62
C ARG A 75 62.30 -8.22 -15.69
N LYS A 76 61.53 -9.14 -16.28
CA LYS A 76 61.98 -10.03 -17.36
C LYS A 76 62.25 -9.27 -18.65
N ARG A 77 61.34 -8.36 -19.05
CA ARG A 77 61.44 -7.61 -20.32
C ARG A 77 62.66 -6.68 -20.38
N PHE A 78 63.04 -6.09 -19.24
CA PHE A 78 64.14 -5.11 -19.14
C PHE A 78 65.37 -5.64 -18.39
N GLY A 79 65.46 -6.94 -18.12
CA GLY A 79 66.64 -7.58 -17.51
C GLY A 79 66.97 -7.13 -16.08
N ILE A 80 65.98 -6.66 -15.32
CA ILE A 80 66.19 -6.07 -14.00
C ILE A 80 66.50 -7.17 -12.97
N ASN A 81 67.62 -7.02 -12.26
CA ASN A 81 68.09 -7.99 -11.26
C ASN A 81 67.76 -7.59 -9.81
N ARG A 82 66.83 -6.66 -9.62
CA ARG A 82 66.31 -6.19 -8.32
C ARG A 82 64.93 -6.78 -8.03
N GLY A 83 64.54 -6.75 -6.76
CA GLY A 83 63.21 -7.10 -6.30
C GLY A 83 62.38 -5.87 -5.96
N VAL A 84 61.14 -6.08 -5.53
CA VAL A 84 60.27 -5.00 -5.02
C VAL A 84 59.48 -5.51 -3.84
N LYS A 85 59.44 -4.74 -2.76
CA LYS A 85 58.48 -4.90 -1.68
C LYS A 85 57.28 -3.98 -1.95
N VAL A 86 56.09 -4.55 -1.96
CA VAL A 86 54.83 -3.85 -2.21
C VAL A 86 53.93 -4.00 -0.99
N LYS A 87 53.49 -2.89 -0.41
CA LYS A 87 52.40 -2.88 0.57
C LYS A 87 51.14 -2.32 -0.09
N VAL A 88 50.02 -3.01 0.05
CA VAL A 88 48.74 -2.62 -0.59
C VAL A 88 47.69 -2.38 0.48
N VAL A 89 47.04 -1.21 0.42
CA VAL A 89 45.87 -0.86 1.23
C VAL A 89 44.63 -0.94 0.35
N LYS A 90 43.91 -2.07 0.44
CA LYS A 90 42.72 -2.32 -0.37
C LYS A 90 41.50 -1.56 0.16
N ARG A 91 40.88 -0.78 -0.72
CA ARG A 91 39.61 -0.08 -0.56
C ARG A 91 38.61 -0.47 -1.64
N ILE A 92 39.03 -0.81 -2.86
CA ILE A 92 38.15 -1.29 -3.95
C ILE A 92 37.74 -2.75 -3.69
N PRO A 93 36.44 -3.07 -3.59
CA PRO A 93 36.00 -4.47 -3.46
C PRO A 93 36.29 -5.33 -4.68
N GLU A 94 36.79 -6.53 -4.41
CA GLU A 94 37.04 -7.56 -5.41
C GLU A 94 35.76 -8.07 -6.08
N ARG A 95 35.88 -8.43 -7.37
CA ARG A 95 34.81 -9.08 -8.17
C ARG A 95 33.46 -8.33 -8.15
N ALA A 96 33.52 -7.02 -7.95
CA ALA A 96 32.37 -6.12 -7.91
C ALA A 96 32.13 -5.39 -9.25
N GLY A 97 32.91 -5.66 -10.31
CA GLY A 97 32.80 -4.97 -11.61
C GLY A 97 33.58 -3.65 -11.71
N LEU A 98 34.29 -3.27 -10.64
CA LEU A 98 35.01 -1.99 -10.46
C LEU A 98 36.47 -1.97 -10.98
N GLY A 99 36.97 -3.08 -11.52
CA GLY A 99 38.32 -3.16 -12.12
C GLY A 99 39.51 -3.15 -11.14
N GLY A 100 39.29 -3.29 -9.82
CA GLY A 100 40.34 -3.10 -8.79
C GLY A 100 41.65 -3.87 -9.03
N GLY A 101 41.61 -5.15 -9.41
CA GLY A 101 42.85 -5.91 -9.71
C GLY A 101 43.60 -5.39 -10.94
N SER A 102 42.88 -4.87 -11.94
CA SER A 102 43.46 -4.22 -13.13
C SER A 102 44.03 -2.85 -12.78
N ALA A 103 43.39 -2.14 -11.85
CA ALA A 103 43.84 -0.86 -11.32
C ALA A 103 45.15 -1.00 -10.52
N ASP A 104 45.23 -2.01 -9.66
CA ASP A 104 46.45 -2.38 -8.93
C ASP A 104 47.58 -2.78 -9.90
N CYS A 105 47.26 -3.55 -10.94
CA CYS A 105 48.21 -3.95 -12.00
C CYS A 105 48.79 -2.75 -12.73
N ALA A 106 47.93 -1.80 -13.14
CA ALA A 106 48.34 -0.56 -13.79
C ALA A 106 49.16 0.35 -12.86
N ALA A 107 48.78 0.44 -11.58
CA ALA A 107 49.55 1.13 -10.55
C ALA A 107 50.95 0.51 -10.37
N ALA A 108 51.05 -0.82 -10.37
CA ALA A 108 52.33 -1.53 -10.29
C ALA A 108 53.22 -1.25 -11.52
N LEU A 109 52.67 -1.29 -12.73
CA LEU A 109 53.40 -0.96 -13.97
C LEU A 109 53.97 0.47 -13.95
N ARG A 110 53.17 1.47 -13.54
CA ARG A 110 53.66 2.85 -13.38
C ARG A 110 54.71 2.95 -12.26
N ALA A 111 54.48 2.31 -11.13
CA ALA A 111 55.38 2.37 -9.99
C ALA A 111 56.77 1.80 -10.30
N VAL A 112 56.87 0.65 -10.97
CA VAL A 112 58.18 0.07 -11.32
C VAL A 112 58.87 0.80 -12.46
N ASN A 113 58.11 1.38 -13.40
CA ASN A 113 58.66 2.28 -14.42
C ASN A 113 59.37 3.49 -13.77
N GLN A 114 58.78 4.06 -12.72
CA GLN A 114 59.39 5.14 -11.94
C GLN A 114 60.53 4.63 -11.04
N LEU A 115 60.31 3.57 -10.26
CA LEU A 115 61.27 3.04 -9.27
C LEU A 115 62.57 2.53 -9.91
N TRP A 116 62.49 2.05 -11.15
CA TRP A 116 63.63 1.56 -11.93
C TRP A 116 64.04 2.50 -13.07
N GLU A 117 63.47 3.71 -13.13
CA GLU A 117 63.84 4.78 -14.07
C GLU A 117 63.84 4.37 -15.56
N LEU A 118 62.88 3.52 -15.95
CA LEU A 118 62.87 2.90 -17.29
C LEU A 118 62.41 3.83 -18.43
N GLY A 119 61.84 4.99 -18.09
CA GLY A 119 61.46 6.02 -19.06
C GLY A 119 60.31 5.66 -20.01
N LEU A 120 59.52 4.62 -19.70
CA LEU A 120 58.43 4.16 -20.56
C LEU A 120 57.26 5.15 -20.57
N SER A 121 56.70 5.40 -21.74
CA SER A 121 55.49 6.20 -21.93
C SER A 121 54.23 5.45 -21.45
N LEU A 122 53.12 6.16 -21.24
CA LEU A 122 51.85 5.53 -20.84
C LEU A 122 51.34 4.56 -21.91
N GLU A 123 51.62 4.84 -23.19
CA GLU A 123 51.27 4.01 -24.34
C GLU A 123 52.05 2.68 -24.32
N GLN A 124 53.36 2.73 -23.99
CA GLN A 124 54.18 1.54 -23.82
C GLN A 124 53.75 0.71 -22.60
N LEU A 125 53.39 1.37 -21.49
CA LEU A 125 52.84 0.70 -20.31
C LEU A 125 51.45 0.10 -20.57
N ALA A 126 50.61 0.76 -21.35
CA ALA A 126 49.29 0.25 -21.76
C ALA A 126 49.43 -0.97 -22.69
N ALA A 127 50.38 -0.95 -23.64
CA ALA A 127 50.70 -2.10 -24.48
C ALA A 127 51.14 -3.31 -23.63
N LEU A 128 52.07 -3.13 -22.68
CA LEU A 128 52.46 -4.18 -21.74
C LEU A 128 51.30 -4.63 -20.83
N GLY A 129 50.45 -3.70 -20.39
CA GLY A 129 49.24 -3.99 -19.61
C GLY A 129 48.25 -4.88 -20.35
N SER A 130 48.16 -4.76 -21.68
CA SER A 130 47.28 -5.59 -22.51
C SER A 130 47.67 -7.08 -22.51
N GLU A 131 48.94 -7.42 -22.22
CA GLU A 131 49.39 -8.80 -22.00
C GLU A 131 48.87 -9.39 -20.68
N LEU A 132 48.48 -8.54 -19.72
CA LEU A 132 48.09 -8.92 -18.36
C LEU A 132 46.58 -8.93 -18.11
N GLY A 133 45.81 -8.09 -18.81
CA GLY A 133 44.34 -8.12 -18.77
C GLY A 133 43.68 -6.95 -19.49
N SER A 134 42.48 -7.18 -20.05
CA SER A 134 41.83 -6.22 -20.95
C SER A 134 41.47 -4.86 -20.32
N ASP A 135 41.20 -4.81 -19.01
CA ASP A 135 40.91 -3.55 -18.28
C ASP A 135 42.20 -2.78 -17.90
N VAL A 136 43.39 -3.41 -17.95
CA VAL A 136 44.66 -2.80 -17.48
C VAL A 136 45.07 -1.58 -18.33
N PRO A 137 44.99 -1.61 -19.68
CA PRO A 137 45.26 -0.43 -20.49
C PRO A 137 44.44 0.80 -20.08
N PHE A 138 43.15 0.64 -19.75
CA PHE A 138 42.30 1.75 -19.29
C PHE A 138 42.78 2.31 -17.95
N CYS A 139 43.11 1.42 -17.01
CA CYS A 139 43.62 1.77 -15.69
C CYS A 139 45.04 2.38 -15.69
N ILE A 140 45.81 2.27 -16.79
CA ILE A 140 47.06 3.02 -16.97
C ILE A 140 46.74 4.51 -17.12
N TYR A 141 45.79 4.85 -17.99
CA TYR A 141 45.46 6.24 -18.36
C TYR A 141 44.58 6.97 -17.34
N ASN A 142 43.61 6.30 -16.70
CA ASN A 142 42.68 6.88 -15.71
C ASN A 142 41.91 8.12 -16.22
N ARG A 143 41.43 8.04 -17.47
CA ARG A 143 40.65 9.06 -18.19
C ARG A 143 39.39 8.42 -18.79
N THR A 144 38.36 9.22 -19.06
CA THR A 144 37.16 8.73 -19.75
C THR A 144 37.51 8.35 -21.20
N ALA A 145 37.03 7.18 -21.63
CA ALA A 145 37.32 6.65 -22.95
C ALA A 145 36.18 5.77 -23.49
N ARG A 146 36.08 5.73 -24.82
CA ARG A 146 35.44 4.62 -25.54
C ARG A 146 36.44 3.47 -25.62
N VAL A 147 36.00 2.29 -25.21
CA VAL A 147 36.82 1.09 -25.05
C VAL A 147 36.18 -0.03 -25.85
N ARG A 148 36.93 -0.57 -26.82
CA ARG A 148 36.46 -1.53 -27.83
C ARG A 148 37.29 -2.82 -27.87
N GLY A 149 36.83 -3.80 -28.64
CA GLY A 149 37.43 -5.13 -28.72
C GLY A 149 37.10 -5.92 -27.46
N ARG A 150 38.09 -6.54 -26.81
CA ARG A 150 37.90 -7.18 -25.49
C ARG A 150 38.11 -6.21 -24.32
N GLY A 151 38.50 -4.97 -24.59
CA GLY A 151 38.94 -3.95 -23.62
C GLY A 151 40.24 -3.23 -24.03
N GLU A 152 40.97 -3.76 -25.01
CA GLU A 152 42.32 -3.26 -25.37
C GLU A 152 42.33 -2.02 -26.30
N VAL A 153 41.26 -1.77 -27.07
CA VAL A 153 41.22 -0.65 -28.03
C VAL A 153 40.65 0.59 -27.36
N ILE A 154 41.50 1.57 -27.04
CA ILE A 154 41.14 2.78 -26.30
C ILE A 154 41.11 4.01 -27.20
N GLU A 155 39.99 4.73 -27.15
CA GLU A 155 39.76 6.01 -27.80
C GLU A 155 39.33 7.03 -26.73
N PHE A 156 40.18 8.02 -26.45
CA PHE A 156 39.84 9.05 -25.46
C PHE A 156 38.74 9.97 -25.98
N ILE A 157 37.74 10.20 -25.13
CA ILE A 157 36.70 11.19 -25.36
C ILE A 157 36.80 12.29 -24.30
N GLU A 158 35.95 13.31 -24.35
CA GLU A 158 35.84 14.28 -23.26
C GLU A 158 35.50 13.58 -21.94
N ASP A 159 36.09 14.03 -20.83
CA ASP A 159 35.74 13.47 -19.52
C ASP A 159 34.27 13.71 -19.18
N ILE A 160 33.63 12.72 -18.54
CA ILE A 160 32.36 12.94 -17.86
C ILE A 160 32.52 14.13 -16.90
N PRO A 161 31.51 14.99 -16.72
CA PRO A 161 31.50 15.95 -15.64
C PRO A 161 31.86 15.37 -14.26
N PHE A 162 32.50 16.18 -13.43
CA PHE A 162 32.56 15.93 -11.99
C PHE A 162 31.15 15.81 -11.43
N THR A 163 30.86 14.67 -10.82
CA THR A 163 29.61 14.45 -10.09
C THR A 163 29.79 13.40 -9.00
N TYR A 164 28.82 13.35 -8.09
CA TYR A 164 28.73 12.34 -7.05
C TYR A 164 27.96 11.11 -7.56
N LEU A 165 28.25 9.96 -6.97
CA LEU A 165 27.46 8.75 -7.10
C LEU A 165 27.36 8.01 -5.76
N VAL A 166 26.31 7.21 -5.62
CA VAL A 166 26.15 6.24 -4.53
C VAL A 166 26.46 4.86 -5.08
N LEU A 167 27.54 4.26 -4.61
CA LEU A 167 27.99 2.92 -4.99
C LEU A 167 27.44 1.91 -3.98
N VAL A 168 26.70 0.91 -4.46
CA VAL A 168 26.14 -0.18 -3.67
C VAL A 168 26.77 -1.49 -4.11
N ILE A 169 27.33 -2.21 -3.14
CA ILE A 169 28.07 -3.44 -3.35
C ILE A 169 27.42 -4.52 -2.47
N PRO A 170 26.69 -5.49 -3.07
CA PRO A 170 26.04 -6.55 -2.32
C PRO A 170 27.05 -7.58 -1.80
N PRO A 171 26.66 -8.43 -0.82
CA PRO A 171 27.58 -9.41 -0.21
C PRO A 171 27.97 -10.57 -1.15
N PHE A 172 27.29 -10.75 -2.29
CA PHE A 172 27.61 -11.77 -3.29
C PHE A 172 28.45 -11.18 -4.44
N ARG A 173 29.21 -12.05 -5.11
CA ARG A 173 30.11 -11.72 -6.23
C ARG A 173 29.60 -12.39 -7.50
N ASN A 174 29.57 -11.68 -8.62
CA ASN A 174 29.26 -12.27 -9.92
C ASN A 174 30.52 -12.90 -10.54
N SER A 175 30.36 -14.05 -11.18
CA SER A 175 31.39 -14.62 -12.05
C SER A 175 31.28 -14.00 -13.44
N THR A 176 32.23 -13.15 -13.84
CA THR A 176 32.27 -12.52 -15.17
C THR A 176 32.16 -13.56 -16.29
N ALA A 177 32.88 -14.68 -16.16
CA ALA A 177 32.83 -15.78 -17.13
C ALA A 177 31.45 -16.46 -17.19
N GLU A 178 30.71 -16.54 -16.09
CA GLU A 178 29.36 -17.10 -16.06
C GLU A 178 28.33 -16.16 -16.69
N VAL A 179 28.41 -14.86 -16.35
CA VAL A 179 27.57 -13.82 -16.95
C VAL A 179 27.72 -13.83 -18.48
N PHE A 180 28.96 -13.84 -18.99
CA PHE A 180 29.20 -13.89 -20.43
C PHE A 180 28.85 -15.26 -21.09
N ARG A 181 28.99 -16.39 -20.38
CA ARG A 181 28.56 -17.70 -20.92
C ARG A 181 27.04 -17.79 -21.10
N ASN A 182 26.28 -17.19 -20.19
CA ASN A 182 24.83 -17.23 -20.18
C ASN A 182 24.20 -16.05 -20.96
N PHE A 183 24.99 -15.09 -21.42
CA PHE A 183 24.51 -13.93 -22.16
C PHE A 183 24.18 -14.28 -23.61
N ILE A 184 23.02 -13.80 -24.09
CA ILE A 184 22.57 -13.95 -25.48
C ILE A 184 22.64 -12.58 -26.14
N VAL A 185 23.52 -12.45 -27.15
CA VAL A 185 23.73 -11.21 -27.90
C VAL A 185 22.42 -10.71 -28.52
N HIS A 186 22.10 -9.45 -28.25
CA HIS A 186 20.91 -8.76 -28.76
C HIS A 186 21.28 -7.39 -29.30
N ARG A 187 20.60 -6.94 -30.37
CA ARG A 187 20.94 -5.66 -31.05
C ARG A 187 20.07 -4.47 -30.65
N GLU A 188 19.33 -4.58 -29.53
CA GLU A 188 18.38 -3.56 -29.05
C GLU A 188 19.04 -2.25 -28.59
N ASN A 189 20.32 -2.30 -28.18
CA ASN A 189 21.07 -1.12 -27.73
C ASN A 189 22.06 -0.59 -28.77
N ARG A 190 22.04 -1.15 -30.00
CA ARG A 190 22.95 -0.75 -31.08
C ARG A 190 22.82 0.74 -31.40
N GLY A 191 23.94 1.45 -31.37
CA GLY A 191 24.01 2.89 -31.62
C GLY A 191 23.77 3.76 -30.38
N LYS A 192 23.53 3.17 -29.19
CA LYS A 192 23.43 3.94 -27.94
C LYS A 192 24.78 4.41 -27.42
N ILE A 193 25.89 3.75 -27.80
CA ILE A 193 27.24 4.25 -27.49
C ILE A 193 27.45 5.64 -28.10
N GLU A 194 27.08 5.84 -29.37
CA GLU A 194 27.16 7.14 -30.04
C GLU A 194 26.33 8.22 -29.33
N ILE A 195 25.11 7.89 -28.92
CA ILE A 195 24.24 8.79 -28.14
C ILE A 195 24.90 9.17 -26.81
N LEU A 196 25.50 8.20 -26.12
CA LEU A 196 26.21 8.41 -24.86
C LEU A 196 27.52 9.21 -25.03
N VAL A 197 28.26 9.02 -26.13
CA VAL A 197 29.43 9.85 -26.46
C VAL A 197 29.01 11.30 -26.63
N GLU A 198 27.98 11.59 -27.42
CA GLU A 198 27.47 12.96 -27.60
C GLU A 198 26.84 13.53 -26.31
N ALA A 199 26.24 12.70 -25.46
CA ALA A 199 25.79 13.12 -24.13
C ALA A 199 26.97 13.51 -23.22
N VAL A 200 28.00 12.67 -23.13
CA VAL A 200 29.24 12.97 -22.39
C VAL A 200 29.89 14.24 -22.93
N LYS A 201 30.00 14.38 -24.24
CA LYS A 201 30.53 15.57 -24.92
C LYS A 201 29.73 16.84 -24.67
N SER A 202 28.40 16.78 -24.55
CA SER A 202 27.60 17.94 -24.11
C SER A 202 27.92 18.38 -22.68
N GLY A 203 28.32 17.44 -21.81
CA GLY A 203 28.60 17.71 -20.40
C GLY A 203 27.36 17.89 -19.53
N ASP A 204 26.17 17.60 -20.05
CA ASP A 204 24.91 17.61 -19.30
C ASP A 204 24.71 16.28 -18.56
N LEU A 205 24.74 16.34 -17.22
CA LEU A 205 24.55 15.18 -16.35
C LEU A 205 23.18 14.50 -16.52
N GLN A 206 22.13 15.25 -16.87
CA GLN A 206 20.78 14.69 -17.08
C GLN A 206 20.77 13.84 -18.35
N ARG A 207 21.20 14.40 -19.48
CA ARG A 207 21.32 13.69 -20.76
C ARG A 207 22.26 12.48 -20.68
N ILE A 208 23.36 12.60 -19.92
CA ILE A 208 24.26 11.47 -19.63
C ILE A 208 23.51 10.39 -18.84
N SER A 209 22.75 10.75 -17.79
CA SER A 209 21.99 9.80 -16.97
C SER A 209 20.92 9.04 -17.75
N GLU A 210 20.28 9.68 -18.73
CA GLU A 210 19.29 9.07 -19.62
C GLU A 210 19.93 8.13 -20.65
N SER A 211 21.20 8.37 -21.00
CA SER A 211 21.96 7.61 -21.99
C SER A 211 22.72 6.41 -21.40
N LEU A 212 22.71 6.19 -20.08
CA LEU A 212 23.41 5.07 -19.45
C LEU A 212 22.72 3.73 -19.72
N PHE A 213 23.50 2.71 -20.09
CA PHE A 213 23.00 1.35 -20.29
C PHE A 213 24.09 0.28 -20.12
N ASN A 214 23.68 -0.96 -19.88
CA ASN A 214 24.56 -2.12 -19.84
C ASN A 214 23.77 -3.35 -20.30
N ASP A 215 24.18 -3.94 -21.42
CA ASP A 215 23.55 -5.14 -21.98
C ASP A 215 23.48 -6.30 -20.97
N LEU A 216 24.49 -6.45 -20.10
CA LEU A 216 24.57 -7.51 -19.10
C LEU A 216 23.52 -7.37 -17.98
N GLU A 217 22.77 -6.26 -17.91
CA GLU A 217 21.59 -6.14 -17.04
C GLU A 217 20.33 -6.84 -17.60
N LYS A 218 20.32 -7.26 -18.87
CA LYS A 218 19.13 -7.90 -19.45
C LYS A 218 18.85 -9.23 -18.77
N GLY A 219 17.65 -9.35 -18.21
CA GLY A 219 17.23 -10.47 -17.35
C GLY A 219 17.44 -10.23 -15.84
N MET A 220 18.20 -9.22 -15.43
CA MET A 220 18.50 -8.94 -14.01
C MET A 220 17.34 -8.27 -13.25
N ALA A 221 16.24 -7.91 -13.93
CA ALA A 221 15.11 -7.20 -13.31
C ALA A 221 14.43 -7.97 -12.15
N GLY A 222 14.49 -9.30 -12.15
CA GLY A 222 14.01 -10.17 -11.06
C GLY A 222 15.06 -10.57 -10.03
N THR A 223 16.29 -10.03 -10.13
CA THR A 223 17.40 -10.33 -9.22
C THR A 223 17.63 -9.20 -8.22
N GLU A 224 18.43 -9.47 -7.20
CA GLU A 224 18.88 -8.49 -6.19
C GLU A 224 19.56 -7.27 -6.82
N ILE A 225 20.25 -7.42 -7.96
CA ILE A 225 20.84 -6.30 -8.72
C ILE A 225 19.74 -5.38 -9.27
N GLY A 226 18.67 -5.96 -9.83
CA GLY A 226 17.49 -5.22 -10.29
C GLY A 226 16.71 -4.56 -9.15
N GLU A 227 16.72 -5.15 -7.95
CA GLU A 227 16.17 -4.52 -6.74
C GLU A 227 17.00 -3.34 -6.26
N ILE A 228 18.32 -3.49 -6.14
CA ILE A 228 19.25 -2.40 -5.79
C ILE A 228 19.11 -1.23 -6.77
N LYS A 229 19.03 -1.51 -8.08
CA LYS A 229 18.82 -0.49 -9.12
C LYS A 229 17.50 0.26 -8.94
N ARG A 230 16.39 -0.45 -8.70
CA ARG A 230 15.09 0.18 -8.39
C ARG A 230 15.12 1.01 -7.12
N ASP A 231 15.76 0.51 -6.06
CA ASP A 231 15.81 1.18 -4.76
C ASP A 231 16.70 2.43 -4.79
N LEU A 232 17.79 2.43 -5.56
CA LEU A 232 18.62 3.62 -5.80
C LEU A 232 17.82 4.71 -6.55
N LEU A 233 17.05 4.33 -7.57
CA LEU A 233 16.15 5.25 -8.28
C LEU A 233 15.05 5.79 -7.36
N ALA A 234 14.38 4.93 -6.58
CA ALA A 234 13.39 5.32 -5.58
C ALA A 234 13.98 6.20 -4.46
N SER A 235 15.29 6.06 -4.20
CA SER A 235 16.05 6.90 -3.27
C SER A 235 16.47 8.24 -3.89
N GLY A 236 16.20 8.50 -5.16
CA GLY A 236 16.45 9.78 -5.85
C GLY A 236 17.74 9.84 -6.69
N ALA A 237 18.36 8.72 -7.03
CA ALA A 237 19.42 8.74 -8.04
C ALA A 237 18.87 9.21 -9.41
N LEU A 238 19.64 9.98 -10.18
CA LEU A 238 19.28 10.41 -11.54
C LEU A 238 19.09 9.19 -12.44
N GLN A 239 20.03 8.25 -12.35
CA GLN A 239 19.98 6.94 -12.98
C GLN A 239 20.72 5.94 -12.08
N ALA A 240 20.40 4.65 -12.18
CA ALA A 240 21.21 3.59 -11.57
C ALA A 240 21.58 2.49 -12.57
N LEU A 241 22.81 1.97 -12.47
CA LEU A 241 23.36 0.98 -13.41
C LEU A 241 24.34 0.02 -12.71
N MET A 242 24.25 -1.27 -13.05
CA MET A 242 25.30 -2.25 -12.77
C MET A 242 26.55 -1.94 -13.60
N THR A 243 27.73 -1.93 -12.97
CA THR A 243 29.00 -1.73 -13.70
C THR A 243 29.64 -3.06 -14.12
N GLY A 244 30.11 -3.14 -15.37
CA GLY A 244 30.68 -4.36 -15.95
C GLY A 244 29.71 -5.54 -15.84
N SER A 245 30.22 -6.71 -15.43
CA SER A 245 29.40 -7.90 -15.12
C SER A 245 28.80 -7.90 -13.71
N GLY A 246 28.82 -6.78 -13.00
CA GLY A 246 28.44 -6.69 -11.58
C GLY A 246 29.46 -7.29 -10.61
N SER A 247 29.15 -7.43 -9.32
CA SER A 247 27.82 -7.23 -8.70
C SER A 247 27.50 -5.80 -8.26
N ALA A 248 28.43 -4.83 -8.36
CA ALA A 248 28.14 -3.46 -7.90
C ALA A 248 27.19 -2.71 -8.83
N VAL A 249 26.32 -1.90 -8.21
CA VAL A 249 25.41 -0.97 -8.85
C VAL A 249 25.74 0.43 -8.36
N TYR A 250 25.86 1.41 -9.26
CA TYR A 250 26.01 2.81 -8.90
C TYR A 250 24.74 3.59 -9.23
N GLY A 251 24.36 4.52 -8.37
CA GLY A 251 23.35 5.55 -8.62
C GLY A 251 24.03 6.89 -8.89
N LEU A 252 23.91 7.41 -10.11
CA LEU A 252 24.42 8.74 -10.47
C LEU A 252 23.61 9.82 -9.74
N CYS A 253 24.27 10.82 -9.18
CA CYS A 253 23.62 11.93 -8.48
C CYS A 253 23.81 13.25 -9.24
N LEU A 254 23.05 14.27 -8.84
CA LEU A 254 23.41 15.67 -9.09
C LEU A 254 24.81 15.97 -8.53
N ASN A 255 25.44 17.03 -9.04
CA ASN A 255 26.73 17.54 -8.56
C ASN A 255 26.60 18.27 -7.21
N ASN A 256 26.08 17.57 -6.20
CA ASN A 256 25.75 18.09 -4.88
C ASN A 256 25.92 16.98 -3.84
N PHE A 257 26.88 17.14 -2.92
CA PHE A 257 27.16 16.15 -1.87
C PHE A 257 25.94 15.87 -0.98
N LYS A 258 25.13 16.90 -0.65
CA LYS A 258 23.91 16.71 0.16
C LYS A 258 22.88 15.85 -0.56
N HIS A 259 22.80 15.95 -1.89
CA HIS A 259 21.93 15.10 -2.69
C HIS A 259 22.39 13.63 -2.61
N ALA A 260 23.69 13.37 -2.86
CA ALA A 260 24.24 12.02 -2.73
C ALA A 260 24.09 11.43 -1.32
N GLN A 261 24.26 12.26 -0.28
CA GLN A 261 24.03 11.86 1.11
C GLN A 261 22.56 11.50 1.39
N ALA A 262 21.61 12.28 0.85
CA ALA A 262 20.18 11.98 0.96
C ALA A 262 19.80 10.69 0.20
N VAL A 263 20.35 10.47 -0.99
CA VAL A 263 20.16 9.22 -1.75
C VAL A 263 20.72 8.02 -0.97
N ALA A 264 21.96 8.10 -0.48
CA ALA A 264 22.58 7.03 0.31
C ALA A 264 21.80 6.74 1.60
N GLY A 265 21.35 7.77 2.32
CA GLY A 265 20.57 7.62 3.56
C GLY A 265 19.18 7.03 3.35
N ARG A 266 18.47 7.42 2.28
CA ARG A 266 17.19 6.79 1.89
C ARG A 266 17.41 5.34 1.45
N PHE A 267 18.44 5.07 0.65
CA PHE A 267 18.77 3.72 0.21
C PHE A 267 19.09 2.80 1.40
N GLN A 268 19.93 3.24 2.33
CA GLN A 268 20.27 2.47 3.53
C GLN A 268 19.02 2.20 4.40
N SER A 269 18.09 3.17 4.47
CA SER A 269 16.82 3.01 5.18
C SER A 269 15.89 1.99 4.52
N LEU A 270 15.84 1.92 3.18
CA LEU A 270 15.12 0.89 2.44
C LEU A 270 15.78 -0.49 2.62
N LEU A 271 17.11 -0.54 2.52
CA LEU A 271 17.89 -1.76 2.69
C LEU A 271 17.66 -2.40 4.07
N ASN A 272 17.76 -1.61 5.14
CA ASN A 272 17.55 -2.06 6.51
C ASN A 272 16.12 -2.58 6.75
N LYS A 273 15.12 -2.04 6.03
CA LYS A 273 13.72 -2.52 6.08
C LYS A 273 13.52 -3.85 5.34
N LYS A 274 14.22 -4.07 4.23
CA LYS A 274 14.11 -5.30 3.40
C LYS A 274 14.98 -6.46 3.90
N HIS A 275 16.16 -6.15 4.41
CA HIS A 275 17.15 -7.13 4.87
C HIS A 275 17.56 -6.80 6.32
N PRO A 276 16.74 -7.17 7.32
CA PRO A 276 17.05 -6.92 8.73
C PRO A 276 18.15 -7.84 9.29
N ASP A 277 18.70 -8.75 8.49
CA ASP A 277 19.79 -9.66 8.88
C ASP A 277 21.11 -8.88 9.07
N PRO A 278 21.64 -8.76 10.30
CA PRO A 278 22.85 -7.99 10.59
C PRO A 278 24.13 -8.63 10.04
N PHE A 279 24.08 -9.90 9.62
CA PHE A 279 25.22 -10.60 9.02
C PHE A 279 25.32 -10.37 7.50
N ARG A 280 24.20 -10.00 6.84
CA ARG A 280 24.14 -9.73 5.39
C ARG A 280 24.58 -8.30 5.06
N LYS A 281 25.89 -8.05 5.13
CA LYS A 281 26.46 -6.70 4.93
C LYS A 281 26.58 -6.31 3.45
N TYR A 282 25.74 -5.37 3.03
CA TYR A 282 25.98 -4.56 1.83
C TYR A 282 26.93 -3.41 2.19
N ARG A 283 27.82 -3.02 1.26
CA ARG A 283 28.65 -1.81 1.39
C ARG A 283 28.05 -0.70 0.52
N VAL A 284 27.69 0.41 1.15
CA VAL A 284 27.10 1.59 0.50
C VAL A 284 28.06 2.76 0.71
N GLU A 285 28.55 3.37 -0.37
CA GLU A 285 29.53 4.45 -0.33
C GLU A 285 29.18 5.60 -1.26
N ILE A 286 29.59 6.82 -0.88
CA ILE A 286 29.52 7.98 -1.77
C ILE A 286 30.90 8.14 -2.40
N CYS A 287 30.96 8.20 -3.73
CA CYS A 287 32.18 8.45 -4.49
C CYS A 287 31.93 9.59 -5.49
N THR A 288 32.98 10.06 -6.15
CA THR A 288 32.84 11.00 -7.29
C THR A 288 33.51 10.44 -8.53
N THR A 289 33.14 10.96 -9.70
CA THR A 289 33.92 10.78 -10.92
C THR A 289 35.26 11.52 -10.80
N ARG A 290 36.34 10.93 -11.33
CA ARG A 290 37.69 11.52 -11.33
C ARG A 290 37.84 12.45 -12.54
N SER A 291 37.15 13.58 -12.49
CA SER A 291 37.14 14.59 -13.55
C SER A 291 37.33 15.99 -12.99
N SER A 292 38.08 16.83 -13.71
CA SER A 292 38.18 18.27 -13.46
C SER A 292 37.14 19.07 -14.25
N ARG A 293 36.44 18.43 -15.20
CA ARG A 293 35.42 19.06 -16.03
C ARG A 293 34.21 19.39 -15.17
N ARG A 294 33.83 20.66 -15.08
CA ARG A 294 32.53 21.03 -14.49
C ARG A 294 31.42 20.47 -15.37
N ALA A 295 30.31 20.05 -14.76
CA ALA A 295 29.09 19.86 -15.51
C ALA A 295 28.81 21.13 -16.31
N ALA A 296 28.41 20.98 -17.58
CA ALA A 296 27.55 22.00 -18.14
C ALA A 296 26.41 22.16 -17.13
N LYS A 297 26.07 23.39 -16.76
CA LYS A 297 24.79 23.58 -16.07
C LYS A 297 23.77 22.95 -17.00
N SER A 298 23.08 21.90 -16.55
CA SER A 298 22.09 21.26 -17.40
C SER A 298 21.05 22.31 -17.79
N GLU A 299 20.32 22.10 -18.87
CA GLU A 299 19.16 22.96 -19.14
C GLU A 299 18.06 22.79 -18.06
N ALA A 300 18.28 21.88 -17.09
CA ALA A 300 17.54 21.75 -15.82
C ALA A 300 18.22 22.39 -14.58
N GLU A 301 19.43 22.97 -14.70
CA GLU A 301 20.09 23.83 -13.69
C GLU A 301 20.52 25.22 -14.27
N ILE A 302 20.09 25.55 -15.50
CA ILE A 302 19.77 26.92 -15.91
C ILE A 302 18.28 27.08 -16.16
N ASP A 303 17.50 27.00 -15.07
CA ASP A 303 16.35 27.90 -14.89
C ASP A 303 16.60 28.88 -13.75
N GLY A 304 17.81 29.45 -13.82
CA GLY A 304 18.06 30.84 -13.43
C GLY A 304 17.75 31.83 -14.55
N ALA A 305 17.32 31.36 -15.73
CA ALA A 305 16.37 32.13 -16.51
C ALA A 305 15.09 32.16 -15.68
N SER A 306 14.60 33.35 -15.35
CA SER A 306 13.25 33.46 -14.79
C SER A 306 12.27 33.22 -15.93
N HIS A 307 12.00 31.94 -16.24
CA HIS A 307 10.89 31.57 -17.12
C HIS A 307 9.66 32.33 -16.64
N LYS A 308 9.19 33.25 -17.47
CA LYS A 308 8.23 34.25 -17.06
C LYS A 308 6.90 33.54 -16.89
N VAL A 309 6.46 33.41 -15.64
CA VAL A 309 5.13 32.87 -15.34
C VAL A 309 4.10 33.80 -15.98
N THR A 310 3.49 33.35 -17.08
CA THR A 310 2.51 34.13 -17.85
C THR A 310 1.12 34.03 -17.25
N ALA A 311 0.81 32.88 -16.64
CA ALA A 311 -0.41 32.62 -15.90
C ALA A 311 -0.19 31.56 -14.81
N ARG A 312 -1.05 31.54 -13.78
CA ARG A 312 -1.04 30.52 -12.73
C ARG A 312 -2.46 30.16 -12.32
N THR A 313 -2.67 28.90 -11.96
CA THR A 313 -3.96 28.35 -11.51
C THR A 313 -3.73 27.30 -10.42
N GLU A 314 -4.71 27.11 -9.54
CA GLU A 314 -4.66 26.10 -8.48
C GLU A 314 -5.83 25.13 -8.58
N THR A 315 -5.56 23.85 -8.34
CA THR A 315 -6.50 22.74 -8.55
C THR A 315 -6.24 21.60 -7.58
N LYS A 316 -7.09 20.57 -7.59
CA LYS A 316 -7.03 19.44 -6.66
C LYS A 316 -7.15 18.13 -7.43
N ALA A 317 -6.15 17.26 -7.27
CA ALA A 317 -6.21 15.88 -7.75
C ALA A 317 -6.80 15.02 -6.64
N TYR A 318 -8.07 14.61 -6.79
CA TYR A 318 -8.76 13.78 -5.81
C TYR A 318 -8.42 12.30 -5.97
N ALA A 319 -8.27 11.60 -4.85
CA ALA A 319 -8.20 10.15 -4.82
C ALA A 319 -9.54 9.52 -5.21
N MET A 320 -9.51 8.36 -5.88
CA MET A 320 -10.72 7.64 -6.28
C MET A 320 -10.77 6.26 -5.63
N LEU A 321 -11.93 5.88 -5.08
CA LEU A 321 -12.22 4.57 -4.53
C LEU A 321 -13.10 3.76 -5.49
N PRO A 322 -12.74 2.51 -5.85
CA PRO A 322 -13.64 1.62 -6.56
C PRO A 322 -14.73 1.09 -5.62
N LEU A 323 -15.98 1.50 -5.86
CA LEU A 323 -17.18 0.91 -5.23
C LEU A 323 -17.58 -0.41 -5.92
N ALA A 324 -17.27 -0.54 -7.21
CA ALA A 324 -17.54 -1.76 -7.97
C ALA A 324 -16.42 -2.03 -8.96
N TYR A 325 -16.09 -3.30 -9.16
CA TYR A 325 -15.15 -3.74 -10.20
C TYR A 325 -15.54 -5.11 -10.76
N GLN A 326 -15.58 -5.21 -12.09
CA GLN A 326 -15.77 -6.46 -12.82
C GLN A 326 -14.69 -6.56 -13.90
N ARG A 327 -14.05 -7.72 -14.05
CA ARG A 327 -13.10 -7.99 -15.13
C ARG A 327 -13.65 -9.07 -16.07
N ILE A 328 -13.77 -8.72 -17.36
CA ILE A 328 -14.25 -9.59 -18.43
C ILE A 328 -13.11 -9.75 -19.44
N MET A 329 -12.42 -10.89 -19.39
CA MET A 329 -11.22 -11.17 -20.21
C MET A 329 -10.13 -10.09 -20.05
N ASN A 330 -9.85 -9.34 -21.13
CA ASN A 330 -8.86 -8.27 -21.20
C ASN A 330 -9.42 -6.88 -20.85
N HIS A 331 -10.72 -6.77 -20.58
CA HIS A 331 -11.38 -5.52 -20.24
C HIS A 331 -11.94 -5.57 -18.81
N TYR A 332 -12.22 -4.39 -18.27
CA TYR A 332 -12.83 -4.19 -16.96
C TYR A 332 -13.89 -3.09 -16.99
N LYS A 333 -14.90 -3.24 -16.13
CA LYS A 333 -15.87 -2.22 -15.75
C LYS A 333 -15.65 -1.82 -14.30
N THR A 334 -15.79 -0.55 -13.98
CA THR A 334 -15.66 -0.08 -12.58
C THR A 334 -16.59 1.09 -12.28
N ILE A 335 -17.13 1.13 -11.07
CA ILE A 335 -17.74 2.33 -10.49
C ILE A 335 -16.71 2.94 -9.55
N LEU A 336 -16.26 4.15 -9.86
CA LEU A 336 -15.30 4.92 -9.07
C LEU A 336 -16.00 6.11 -8.42
N THR A 337 -15.71 6.35 -7.14
CA THR A 337 -16.19 7.52 -6.41
C THR A 337 -15.01 8.32 -5.86
N PRO A 338 -15.04 9.66 -5.87
CA PRO A 338 -13.99 10.47 -5.26
C PRO A 338 -14.02 10.36 -3.72
N LEU A 339 -12.84 10.49 -3.12
CA LEU A 339 -12.64 10.60 -1.67
C LEU A 339 -12.36 12.04 -1.27
N SER A 340 -12.60 12.36 0.01
CA SER A 340 -12.15 13.59 0.67
C SER A 340 -10.66 13.54 1.01
N LEU A 341 -9.86 13.04 0.07
CA LEU A 341 -8.41 12.94 0.07
C LEU A 341 -7.92 13.49 -1.28
N TRP A 342 -7.04 14.48 -1.26
CA TRP A 342 -6.54 15.11 -2.48
C TRP A 342 -5.14 15.66 -2.30
N SER A 343 -4.40 15.72 -3.41
CA SER A 343 -3.20 16.53 -3.54
C SER A 343 -3.58 17.93 -4.03
N ASN A 344 -2.98 18.98 -3.48
CA ASN A 344 -3.15 20.34 -3.98
C ASN A 344 -2.12 20.59 -5.07
N LEU A 345 -2.56 21.11 -6.21
CA LEU A 345 -1.71 21.41 -7.37
C LEU A 345 -1.70 22.91 -7.62
N SER A 346 -0.50 23.48 -7.80
CA SER A 346 -0.31 24.80 -8.38
C SER A 346 0.36 24.63 -9.75
N ILE A 347 -0.27 25.17 -10.79
CA ILE A 347 0.16 25.04 -12.19
C ILE A 347 0.52 26.43 -12.69
N GLU A 348 1.74 26.59 -13.18
CA GLU A 348 2.28 27.82 -13.72
C GLU A 348 2.58 27.61 -15.22
N ILE A 349 2.12 28.53 -16.06
CA ILE A 349 2.45 28.57 -17.49
C ILE A 349 3.76 29.31 -17.66
N LEU A 350 4.70 28.71 -18.38
CA LEU A 350 6.03 29.27 -18.66
C LEU A 350 6.13 29.69 -20.13
N ASP A 351 7.06 30.60 -20.42
CA ASP A 351 7.45 30.98 -21.77
C ASP A 351 8.41 29.95 -22.40
N GLY A 352 8.07 29.42 -23.58
CA GLY A 352 8.81 28.32 -24.20
C GLY A 352 8.39 26.93 -23.66
N ILE A 353 8.72 25.87 -24.40
CA ILE A 353 8.26 24.50 -24.11
C ILE A 353 9.19 23.82 -23.11
N HIS A 354 8.97 24.10 -21.82
CA HIS A 354 9.63 23.45 -20.68
C HIS A 354 8.58 22.76 -19.80
N VAL A 355 8.91 21.63 -19.16
CA VAL A 355 8.02 20.97 -18.18
C VAL A 355 8.78 20.63 -16.91
N GLU A 356 8.22 21.02 -15.77
CA GLU A 356 8.79 20.77 -14.44
C GLU A 356 7.71 20.24 -13.48
N VAL A 357 7.98 19.15 -12.77
CA VAL A 357 7.09 18.62 -11.71
C VAL A 357 7.79 18.64 -10.36
N LYS A 358 7.31 19.47 -9.44
CA LYS A 358 7.87 19.66 -8.09
C LYS A 358 6.91 19.12 -7.03
N THR A 359 7.24 18.02 -6.37
CA THR A 359 6.46 17.49 -5.24
C THR A 359 6.94 18.06 -3.90
N SER A 360 6.05 18.13 -2.91
CA SER A 360 6.38 18.62 -1.57
C SER A 360 7.34 17.72 -0.77
N ASP A 361 7.42 16.44 -1.13
CA ASP A 361 8.32 15.43 -0.54
C ASP A 361 9.68 15.33 -1.29
N GLY A 362 9.85 16.07 -2.39
CA GLY A 362 11.03 16.01 -3.26
C GLY A 362 11.12 14.74 -4.13
N SER A 363 10.06 13.93 -4.23
CA SER A 363 10.00 12.79 -5.14
C SER A 363 9.76 13.22 -6.59
N ALA A 364 10.61 12.80 -7.52
CA ALA A 364 10.38 13.03 -8.94
C ALA A 364 9.20 12.18 -9.44
N ASN A 365 8.24 12.78 -10.14
CA ASN A 365 7.17 12.05 -10.83
C ASN A 365 7.41 12.07 -12.35
N ARG A 366 8.43 11.31 -12.79
CA ARG A 366 8.87 11.25 -14.19
C ARG A 366 7.77 10.79 -15.16
N GLU A 367 6.88 9.90 -14.72
CA GLU A 367 5.75 9.46 -15.56
C GLU A 367 4.83 10.64 -15.87
N LEU A 368 4.44 11.41 -14.85
CA LEU A 368 3.64 12.61 -15.02
C LEU A 368 4.37 13.68 -15.84
N GLU A 369 5.66 13.87 -15.61
CA GLU A 369 6.49 14.85 -16.34
C GLU A 369 6.56 14.55 -17.85
N VAL A 370 6.76 13.28 -18.22
CA VAL A 370 6.70 12.83 -19.63
C VAL A 370 5.31 13.09 -20.23
N ARG A 371 4.23 12.79 -19.51
CA ARG A 371 2.86 13.01 -19.98
C ARG A 371 2.47 14.49 -20.07
N LEU A 372 3.00 15.32 -19.18
CA LEU A 372 2.78 16.78 -19.21
C LEU A 372 3.52 17.45 -20.38
N ARG A 373 4.58 16.84 -20.91
CA ARG A 373 5.25 17.30 -22.14
C ARG A 373 4.33 17.23 -23.36
N GLU A 374 3.55 16.15 -23.48
CA GLU A 374 2.52 16.01 -24.53
C GLU A 374 1.51 17.19 -24.48
N ILE A 375 1.12 17.63 -23.28
CA ILE A 375 0.24 18.80 -23.10
C ILE A 375 0.97 20.11 -23.43
N ALA A 376 2.18 20.32 -22.90
CA ALA A 376 2.97 21.54 -23.10
C ALA A 376 3.23 21.81 -24.60
N GLU A 377 3.53 20.75 -25.37
CA GLU A 377 3.66 20.81 -26.82
C GLU A 377 2.32 21.16 -27.50
N ALA A 378 1.21 20.55 -27.07
CA ALA A 378 -0.12 20.77 -27.65
C ALA A 378 -0.70 22.18 -27.41
N ILE A 379 -0.26 22.85 -26.33
CA ILE A 379 -0.60 24.25 -26.00
C ILE A 379 0.51 25.25 -26.40
N GLY A 380 1.65 24.78 -26.90
CA GLY A 380 2.80 25.61 -27.29
C GLY A 380 3.42 26.43 -26.15
N SER A 381 3.28 26.00 -24.90
CA SER A 381 3.69 26.74 -23.69
C SER A 381 4.15 25.80 -22.59
N GLY A 382 5.09 26.25 -21.76
CA GLY A 382 5.67 25.42 -20.72
C GLY A 382 4.77 25.27 -19.49
N LEU A 383 5.02 24.23 -18.69
CA LEU A 383 4.22 23.87 -17.53
C LEU A 383 5.11 23.57 -16.33
N ARG A 384 4.96 24.34 -15.24
CA ARG A 384 5.49 23.97 -13.93
C ARG A 384 4.33 23.56 -13.01
N VAL A 385 4.36 22.32 -12.54
CA VAL A 385 3.32 21.74 -11.67
C VAL A 385 3.90 21.43 -10.30
N HIS A 386 3.50 22.20 -9.30
CA HIS A 386 3.81 21.94 -7.90
C HIS A 386 2.71 21.06 -7.27
N ILE A 387 3.09 19.91 -6.73
CA ILE A 387 2.18 18.94 -6.11
C ILE A 387 2.44 18.86 -4.61
N LYS A 388 1.52 19.38 -3.80
CA LYS A 388 1.50 19.14 -2.35
C LYS A 388 0.68 17.89 -2.06
N LYS A 389 1.36 16.76 -1.88
CA LYS A 389 0.75 15.47 -1.50
C LYS A 389 0.30 15.50 -0.03
N PRO A 390 -0.74 14.74 0.35
CA PRO A 390 -0.96 14.37 1.75
C PRO A 390 0.08 13.32 2.19
N ASP A 391 0.39 13.26 3.48
CA ASP A 391 1.43 12.36 4.01
C ASP A 391 1.09 10.86 3.81
N ASP A 392 -0.21 10.53 3.80
CA ASP A 392 -0.76 9.18 3.67
C ASP A 392 -1.72 9.07 2.47
N ASP A 393 -1.20 9.09 1.23
CA ASP A 393 -2.05 9.01 0.02
C ASP A 393 -2.50 7.59 -0.39
N PHE A 394 -1.91 6.56 0.23
CA PHE A 394 -2.15 5.12 -0.02
C PHE A 394 -2.01 4.70 -1.50
N GLY A 395 -1.33 5.50 -2.34
CA GLY A 395 -1.24 5.29 -3.78
C GLY A 395 -2.57 5.49 -4.54
N LEU A 396 -3.54 6.19 -3.95
CA LEU A 396 -4.89 6.35 -4.49
C LEU A 396 -5.02 7.52 -5.49
N ILE A 397 -3.97 8.33 -5.64
CA ILE A 397 -3.89 9.46 -6.57
C ILE A 397 -2.87 9.10 -7.65
N SER A 398 -3.36 8.58 -8.78
CA SER A 398 -2.53 8.13 -9.89
C SER A 398 -2.11 9.26 -10.84
N THR A 399 -1.20 8.97 -11.76
CA THR A 399 -0.82 9.85 -12.88
C THR A 399 -2.03 10.36 -13.66
N ASP A 400 -3.06 9.54 -13.89
CA ASP A 400 -4.29 9.94 -14.58
C ASP A 400 -5.12 10.96 -13.76
N ASN A 401 -5.11 10.87 -12.42
CA ASN A 401 -5.74 11.87 -11.54
C ASN A 401 -5.01 13.22 -11.64
N TYR A 402 -3.68 13.20 -11.67
CA TYR A 402 -2.86 14.41 -11.80
C TYR A 402 -3.03 15.07 -13.17
N LEU A 403 -2.96 14.29 -14.27
CA LEU A 403 -3.18 14.81 -15.62
C LEU A 403 -4.54 15.48 -15.77
N SER A 404 -5.61 14.83 -15.31
CA SER A 404 -6.95 15.41 -15.41
C SER A 404 -7.11 16.68 -14.57
N ALA A 405 -6.53 16.70 -13.36
CA ALA A 405 -6.51 17.90 -12.54
C ALA A 405 -5.74 19.05 -13.23
N VAL A 406 -4.63 18.75 -13.92
CA VAL A 406 -3.87 19.74 -14.69
C VAL A 406 -4.67 20.27 -15.88
N ILE A 407 -5.27 19.40 -16.70
CA ILE A 407 -6.11 19.81 -17.83
C ILE A 407 -7.24 20.75 -17.34
N LYS A 408 -7.92 20.41 -16.23
CA LYS A 408 -8.93 21.30 -15.61
C LYS A 408 -8.37 22.58 -14.99
N GLY A 409 -7.10 22.61 -14.65
CA GLY A 409 -6.39 23.85 -14.31
C GLY A 409 -6.24 24.75 -15.54
N LEU A 410 -5.80 24.16 -16.66
CA LEU A 410 -5.56 24.84 -17.93
C LEU A 410 -6.85 25.33 -18.60
N GLU A 411 -7.95 24.58 -18.51
CA GLU A 411 -9.29 25.04 -18.92
C GLU A 411 -9.67 26.39 -18.28
N ARG A 412 -9.38 26.57 -16.98
CA ARG A 412 -9.63 27.84 -16.26
C ARG A 412 -8.74 28.99 -16.70
N LEU A 413 -7.64 28.68 -17.40
CA LEU A 413 -6.75 29.65 -18.03
C LEU A 413 -7.09 29.89 -19.51
N GLY A 414 -8.17 29.28 -20.02
CA GLY A 414 -8.65 29.47 -21.40
C GLY A 414 -8.08 28.51 -22.43
N TYR A 415 -7.36 27.45 -22.02
CA TYR A 415 -6.87 26.42 -22.94
C TYR A 415 -7.96 25.38 -23.25
N ASP A 416 -7.91 24.82 -24.46
CA ASP A 416 -8.87 23.83 -24.95
C ASP A 416 -8.70 22.46 -24.26
N GLY A 417 -9.55 22.21 -23.26
CA GLY A 417 -9.62 20.96 -22.50
C GLY A 417 -9.94 19.73 -23.35
N GLU A 418 -10.88 19.84 -24.29
CA GLU A 418 -11.27 18.72 -25.15
C GLU A 418 -10.09 18.28 -26.02
N LYS A 419 -9.40 19.23 -26.66
CA LYS A 419 -8.17 18.96 -27.42
C LYS A 419 -7.10 18.30 -26.55
N MET A 420 -6.85 18.79 -25.33
CA MET A 420 -5.86 18.19 -24.42
C MET A 420 -6.26 16.77 -23.98
N TYR A 421 -7.55 16.50 -23.76
CA TYR A 421 -8.02 15.16 -23.42
C TYR A 421 -7.86 14.15 -24.58
N THR A 422 -7.83 14.57 -25.86
CA THR A 422 -7.59 13.64 -26.99
C THR A 422 -6.18 13.02 -27.02
N LEU A 423 -5.23 13.59 -26.28
CA LEU A 423 -3.87 13.06 -26.16
C LEU A 423 -3.82 11.76 -25.32
N PHE A 424 -4.84 11.52 -24.49
CA PHE A 424 -4.87 10.45 -23.49
C PHE A 424 -6.10 9.54 -23.64
N PRO A 425 -6.08 8.32 -23.07
CA PRO A 425 -7.29 7.49 -22.98
C PRO A 425 -8.40 8.22 -22.21
N ARG A 426 -9.68 8.03 -22.58
CA ARG A 426 -10.80 8.78 -22.00
C ARG A 426 -10.97 8.60 -20.50
N ARG A 427 -10.40 7.54 -19.92
CA ARG A 427 -10.29 7.38 -18.45
C ARG A 427 -9.58 8.56 -17.75
N VAL A 428 -8.71 9.33 -18.43
CA VAL A 428 -8.14 10.56 -17.84
C VAL A 428 -9.23 11.62 -17.67
N MET A 429 -10.08 11.83 -18.67
CA MET A 429 -11.20 12.78 -18.61
C MET A 429 -12.17 12.43 -17.47
N MET A 430 -12.49 11.15 -17.28
CA MET A 430 -13.30 10.64 -16.17
C MET A 430 -12.81 11.13 -14.78
N HIS A 431 -11.50 11.21 -14.54
CA HIS A 431 -10.95 11.65 -13.24
C HIS A 431 -11.18 13.15 -12.95
N GLY A 432 -11.47 13.95 -13.97
CA GLY A 432 -11.66 15.40 -13.82
C GLY A 432 -13.05 15.77 -13.31
N ASP A 433 -14.07 14.93 -13.54
CA ASP A 433 -15.48 15.28 -13.30
C ASP A 433 -15.93 15.22 -11.84
N CYS A 434 -14.98 14.94 -10.93
CA CYS A 434 -15.06 15.25 -9.52
C CYS A 434 -16.22 14.61 -8.73
N GLY A 435 -16.94 13.66 -9.34
CA GLY A 435 -18.09 12.92 -8.79
C GLY A 435 -18.05 11.45 -9.22
N THR A 436 -19.10 10.69 -8.89
CA THR A 436 -19.15 9.23 -9.11
C THR A 436 -19.33 8.88 -10.59
N VAL A 437 -18.62 7.86 -11.08
CA VAL A 437 -18.52 7.51 -12.51
C VAL A 437 -18.48 6.00 -12.72
N LEU A 438 -19.26 5.50 -13.67
CA LEU A 438 -19.12 4.16 -14.26
C LEU A 438 -18.18 4.25 -15.47
N TYR A 439 -17.18 3.39 -15.58
CA TYR A 439 -16.29 3.30 -16.74
C TYR A 439 -16.21 1.88 -17.30
N ASP A 440 -16.23 1.75 -18.64
CA ASP A 440 -16.12 0.51 -19.40
C ASP A 440 -14.91 0.57 -20.36
N SER A 441 -13.80 -0.05 -19.94
CA SER A 441 -12.56 -0.12 -20.73
C SER A 441 -12.64 -1.03 -21.96
N ARG A 442 -13.77 -1.69 -22.23
CA ARG A 442 -14.00 -2.31 -23.55
C ARG A 442 -14.31 -1.29 -24.62
N LYS A 443 -14.90 -0.16 -24.23
CA LYS A 443 -15.32 0.91 -25.13
C LYS A 443 -14.52 2.21 -24.95
N ASP A 444 -13.76 2.33 -23.87
CA ASP A 444 -13.18 3.59 -23.38
C ASP A 444 -14.29 4.66 -23.17
N GLU A 445 -15.42 4.23 -22.61
CA GLU A 445 -16.59 5.07 -22.31
C GLU A 445 -16.78 5.19 -20.80
N PHE A 446 -17.20 6.36 -20.33
CA PHE A 446 -17.70 6.55 -18.96
C PHE A 446 -19.06 7.23 -18.95
N ARG A 447 -19.81 7.01 -17.87
CA ARG A 447 -21.09 7.64 -17.56
C ARG A 447 -21.03 8.20 -16.14
N LYS A 448 -21.34 9.49 -15.98
CA LYS A 448 -21.50 10.10 -14.65
C LYS A 448 -22.73 9.53 -13.96
N LEU A 449 -22.57 9.20 -12.67
CA LEU A 449 -23.62 8.72 -11.79
C LEU A 449 -23.94 9.80 -10.73
N PRO A 450 -25.04 9.68 -9.98
CA PRO A 450 -25.27 10.51 -8.79
C PRO A 450 -24.11 10.38 -7.80
N ASP A 451 -23.83 11.45 -7.06
CA ASP A 451 -22.79 11.46 -6.05
C ASP A 451 -23.01 10.38 -4.97
N ALA A 452 -21.92 9.78 -4.51
CA ALA A 452 -21.98 8.84 -3.41
C ALA A 452 -22.51 9.50 -2.14
N VAL A 453 -23.39 8.77 -1.45
CA VAL A 453 -24.06 9.23 -0.25
C VAL A 453 -23.09 9.18 0.93
N PHE A 454 -23.17 10.19 1.80
CA PHE A 454 -22.44 10.34 3.07
C PHE A 454 -21.93 9.03 3.68
N GLY A 455 -20.61 8.87 3.69
CA GLY A 455 -19.93 7.70 4.25
C GLY A 455 -18.47 7.96 4.59
N TYR A 456 -17.97 7.22 5.58
CA TYR A 456 -16.56 7.18 5.97
C TYR A 456 -15.91 5.89 5.48
N VAL A 457 -14.64 6.00 5.10
CA VAL A 457 -13.85 4.91 4.55
C VAL A 457 -12.61 4.73 5.42
N LEU A 458 -12.46 3.54 6.00
CA LEU A 458 -11.25 3.08 6.63
C LEU A 458 -10.52 2.15 5.66
N LEU A 459 -9.31 2.54 5.25
CA LEU A 459 -8.42 1.73 4.44
C LEU A 459 -7.35 1.12 5.35
N VAL A 460 -7.29 -0.21 5.37
CA VAL A 460 -6.42 -0.98 6.25
C VAL A 460 -5.35 -1.67 5.42
N ASP A 461 -4.07 -1.36 5.65
CA ASP A 461 -2.97 -2.13 5.07
C ASP A 461 -2.85 -3.49 5.79
N LEU A 462 -3.00 -4.56 5.01
CA LEU A 462 -2.98 -5.93 5.52
C LEU A 462 -1.56 -6.51 5.62
N LYS A 463 -0.53 -5.80 5.15
CA LYS A 463 0.90 -6.19 5.24
C LYS A 463 1.18 -7.65 4.86
N LEU A 464 0.48 -8.14 3.83
CA LEU A 464 0.55 -9.55 3.41
C LEU A 464 1.87 -9.85 2.68
N ASN A 465 2.91 -10.14 3.45
CA ASN A 465 4.20 -10.61 2.93
C ASN A 465 3.99 -11.87 2.05
N ASN A 466 4.70 -11.92 0.92
CA ASN A 466 4.60 -12.99 -0.09
C ASN A 466 3.21 -13.19 -0.75
N TYR A 467 2.22 -12.32 -0.52
CA TYR A 467 0.96 -12.37 -1.25
C TYR A 467 1.16 -11.93 -2.70
N ARG A 468 1.35 -12.92 -3.58
CA ARG A 468 1.16 -12.74 -5.03
C ARG A 468 -0.33 -12.46 -5.24
N SER A 469 -0.64 -11.24 -5.68
CA SER A 469 -1.99 -10.89 -6.12
C SER A 469 -2.47 -11.96 -7.11
N PRO A 470 -3.54 -12.71 -6.78
CA PRO A 470 -4.09 -13.67 -7.71
C PRO A 470 -4.49 -12.91 -8.98
N ARG A 471 -4.14 -13.44 -10.15
CA ARG A 471 -4.82 -13.00 -11.37
C ARG A 471 -6.32 -13.21 -11.11
N TYR A 472 -7.15 -12.20 -11.36
CA TYR A 472 -8.61 -12.28 -11.22
C TYR A 472 -9.18 -13.29 -12.22
N THR A 473 -9.02 -14.59 -11.93
CA THR A 473 -9.33 -15.70 -12.84
C THR A 473 -10.72 -16.25 -12.56
N GLY A 474 -11.69 -15.71 -13.28
CA GLY A 474 -13.00 -16.31 -13.47
C GLY A 474 -14.02 -15.92 -12.42
N GLN A 475 -14.77 -14.85 -12.69
CA GLN A 475 -16.07 -14.61 -12.09
C GLN A 475 -17.10 -14.34 -13.17
N MET A 476 -18.16 -15.14 -13.13
CA MET A 476 -19.34 -14.99 -13.96
C MET A 476 -20.07 -13.68 -13.64
N ASP A 477 -20.77 -13.19 -14.65
CA ASP A 477 -21.67 -12.06 -14.62
C ASP A 477 -22.64 -12.07 -13.41
N GLU A 478 -22.50 -11.05 -12.55
CA GLU A 478 -23.63 -10.53 -11.76
C GLU A 478 -23.87 -9.05 -12.15
N PRO A 479 -24.52 -8.77 -13.30
CA PRO A 479 -24.89 -7.41 -13.72
C PRO A 479 -25.82 -6.73 -12.70
N SER A 480 -26.51 -7.54 -11.89
CA SER A 480 -27.33 -7.12 -10.75
C SER A 480 -26.57 -6.24 -9.75
N ARG A 481 -25.27 -6.47 -9.50
CA ARG A 481 -24.52 -5.67 -8.49
C ARG A 481 -24.26 -4.24 -8.95
N PHE A 482 -23.84 -4.06 -10.20
CA PHE A 482 -23.69 -2.72 -10.78
C PHE A 482 -25.04 -1.99 -10.76
N LYS A 483 -26.12 -2.68 -11.16
CA LYS A 483 -27.48 -2.14 -11.09
C LYS A 483 -27.89 -1.77 -9.65
N ALA A 484 -27.60 -2.61 -8.65
CA ALA A 484 -27.94 -2.36 -7.25
C ALA A 484 -27.17 -1.18 -6.63
N ILE A 485 -25.89 -0.99 -6.99
CA ILE A 485 -25.12 0.20 -6.60
C ILE A 485 -25.68 1.44 -7.31
N GLU A 486 -25.99 1.37 -8.61
CA GLU A 486 -26.58 2.49 -9.36
C GLU A 486 -27.95 2.90 -8.81
N GLU A 487 -28.80 1.94 -8.46
CA GLU A 487 -30.06 2.17 -7.74
C GLU A 487 -29.80 2.79 -6.35
N GLY A 488 -28.84 2.27 -5.58
CA GLY A 488 -28.48 2.83 -4.27
C GLY A 488 -27.97 4.27 -4.33
N LEU A 489 -27.23 4.63 -5.39
CA LEU A 489 -26.82 6.00 -5.68
C LEU A 489 -28.00 6.88 -6.08
N ALA A 490 -28.88 6.39 -6.97
CA ALA A 490 -30.07 7.11 -7.43
C ALA A 490 -31.11 7.35 -6.32
N GLU A 491 -31.29 6.39 -5.41
CA GLU A 491 -32.16 6.49 -4.23
C GLU A 491 -31.56 7.32 -3.09
N MET A 492 -30.30 7.77 -3.22
CA MET A 492 -29.51 8.35 -2.12
C MET A 492 -29.48 7.45 -0.86
N ASN A 493 -29.43 6.13 -1.06
CA ASN A 493 -29.47 5.12 -0.02
C ASN A 493 -28.05 4.58 0.29
N PHE A 494 -27.41 5.18 1.30
CA PHE A 494 -26.06 4.78 1.75
C PHE A 494 -25.94 3.28 2.03
N TYR A 495 -26.95 2.63 2.64
CA TYR A 495 -26.87 1.20 2.98
C TYR A 495 -26.96 0.33 1.74
N LYS A 496 -27.90 0.60 0.82
CA LYS A 496 -28.02 -0.11 -0.46
C LYS A 496 -26.76 0.05 -1.30
N MET A 497 -26.18 1.25 -1.36
CA MET A 497 -24.89 1.49 -2.02
C MET A 497 -23.74 0.72 -1.34
N ALA A 498 -23.57 0.88 -0.02
CA ALA A 498 -22.42 0.37 0.70
C ALA A 498 -22.40 -1.16 0.76
N THR A 499 -23.51 -1.83 1.09
CA THR A 499 -23.53 -3.30 1.16
C THR A 499 -23.29 -3.92 -0.22
N ASN A 500 -23.76 -3.29 -1.30
CA ASN A 500 -23.50 -3.78 -2.66
C ASN A 500 -22.10 -3.43 -3.18
N ALA A 501 -21.31 -2.59 -2.50
CA ALA A 501 -19.94 -2.19 -2.90
C ALA A 501 -18.89 -3.34 -2.81
N TYR A 502 -19.35 -4.59 -2.79
CA TYR A 502 -18.55 -5.78 -2.67
C TYR A 502 -18.10 -6.32 -4.03
N ASN A 503 -16.81 -6.12 -4.33
CA ASN A 503 -16.12 -6.88 -5.37
C ASN A 503 -16.27 -8.37 -5.06
N SER A 504 -16.73 -9.17 -6.02
CA SER A 504 -16.89 -10.61 -5.84
C SER A 504 -15.54 -11.25 -5.46
N VAL A 505 -15.47 -11.85 -4.27
CA VAL A 505 -14.29 -12.59 -3.78
C VAL A 505 -14.66 -13.98 -3.21
N GLU A 506 -15.93 -14.23 -2.86
CA GLU A 506 -16.43 -15.52 -2.35
C GLU A 506 -15.93 -16.74 -3.17
N LYS A 507 -16.19 -16.76 -4.48
CA LYS A 507 -15.77 -17.86 -5.39
C LYS A 507 -14.25 -18.03 -5.52
N PHE A 508 -13.46 -17.05 -5.10
CA PHE A 508 -12.00 -17.15 -5.03
C PHE A 508 -11.55 -17.81 -3.72
N GLU A 509 -12.18 -17.46 -2.59
CA GLU A 509 -11.83 -18.01 -1.28
C GLU A 509 -12.17 -19.51 -1.16
N GLU A 510 -13.30 -19.96 -1.72
CA GLU A 510 -13.65 -21.40 -1.76
C GLU A 510 -12.58 -22.28 -2.41
N ARG A 511 -11.86 -21.78 -3.44
CA ARG A 511 -10.87 -22.56 -4.20
C ARG A 511 -9.50 -22.68 -3.55
N GLN A 512 -9.13 -21.79 -2.64
CA GLN A 512 -7.82 -21.84 -1.97
C GLN A 512 -7.90 -22.22 -0.49
N ILE A 513 -9.07 -22.10 0.16
CA ILE A 513 -9.23 -22.38 1.60
C ILE A 513 -9.86 -23.76 1.87
N GLY A 514 -10.25 -24.51 0.82
CA GLY A 514 -10.77 -25.88 0.95
C GLY A 514 -9.86 -26.88 1.70
N GLU A 515 -8.57 -26.56 1.84
CA GLU A 515 -7.59 -27.38 2.57
C GLU A 515 -7.39 -26.96 4.04
N TYR A 516 -7.86 -25.80 4.48
CA TYR A 516 -7.67 -25.30 5.85
C TYR A 516 -8.98 -25.18 6.64
N LYS A 517 -9.16 -26.09 7.62
CA LYS A 517 -10.29 -26.09 8.57
C LYS A 517 -10.23 -24.87 9.51
N GLY A 518 -10.78 -23.74 9.10
CA GLY A 518 -10.98 -22.55 9.92
C GLY A 518 -11.18 -21.28 9.09
N LYS A 519 -11.93 -20.30 9.60
CA LYS A 519 -12.16 -19.02 8.89
C LYS A 519 -10.83 -18.33 8.56
N SER A 520 -10.65 -17.88 7.32
CA SER A 520 -9.40 -17.28 6.81
C SER A 520 -9.00 -16.01 7.61
N PHE A 521 -7.73 -15.61 7.55
CA PHE A 521 -7.27 -14.36 8.21
C PHE A 521 -8.08 -13.14 7.75
N LEU A 522 -8.32 -13.05 6.44
CA LEU A 522 -9.14 -12.02 5.81
C LEU A 522 -10.57 -12.05 6.34
N GLU A 523 -11.17 -13.23 6.39
CA GLU A 523 -12.55 -13.40 6.84
C GLU A 523 -12.71 -13.11 8.34
N ARG A 524 -11.70 -13.42 9.17
CA ARG A 524 -11.68 -12.99 10.58
C ARG A 524 -11.62 -11.47 10.72
N ILE A 525 -10.89 -10.76 9.85
CA ILE A 525 -10.83 -9.29 9.86
C ILE A 525 -12.15 -8.69 9.34
N ARG A 526 -12.72 -9.21 8.25
CA ARG A 526 -14.04 -8.77 7.73
C ARG A 526 -15.13 -8.95 8.78
N LEU A 527 -15.26 -10.14 9.35
CA LEU A 527 -16.21 -10.43 10.42
C LEU A 527 -15.97 -9.56 11.64
N MET A 528 -14.71 -9.26 12.00
CA MET A 528 -14.43 -8.30 13.07
C MET A 528 -14.93 -6.90 12.71
N ALA A 529 -14.68 -6.40 11.49
CA ALA A 529 -15.18 -5.11 11.02
C ALA A 529 -16.72 -5.07 11.05
N TYR A 530 -17.40 -6.11 10.55
CA TYR A 530 -18.86 -6.25 10.64
C TYR A 530 -19.35 -6.33 12.10
N HIS A 531 -18.70 -7.11 12.97
CA HIS A 531 -18.97 -7.15 14.41
C HIS A 531 -18.56 -5.88 15.17
N GLN A 532 -17.95 -4.90 14.50
CA GLN A 532 -17.74 -3.54 14.98
C GLN A 532 -18.59 -2.50 14.22
N GLY A 533 -19.48 -2.96 13.35
CA GLY A 533 -20.53 -2.18 12.68
C GLY A 533 -20.20 -1.64 11.29
N ALA A 534 -19.10 -2.08 10.67
CA ALA A 534 -18.88 -1.81 9.25
C ALA A 534 -20.13 -2.15 8.43
N THR A 535 -20.49 -1.28 7.50
CA THR A 535 -21.58 -1.52 6.56
C THR A 535 -21.11 -2.40 5.40
N ALA A 536 -19.83 -2.26 4.99
CA ALA A 536 -19.15 -3.20 4.10
C ALA A 536 -17.67 -3.32 4.47
N ALA A 537 -17.07 -4.48 4.19
CA ALA A 537 -15.63 -4.72 4.35
C ALA A 537 -15.11 -5.61 3.20
N TYR A 538 -14.38 -5.02 2.24
CA TYR A 538 -13.95 -5.68 1.01
C TYR A 538 -12.50 -5.39 0.63
N LEU A 539 -11.91 -6.21 -0.25
CA LEU A 539 -10.53 -6.00 -0.71
C LEU A 539 -10.48 -5.06 -1.91
N ASN A 540 -9.53 -4.13 -1.88
CA ASN A 540 -9.21 -3.27 -3.01
C ASN A 540 -8.52 -4.03 -4.15
N LEU A 541 -8.45 -3.37 -5.31
CA LEU A 541 -7.67 -3.82 -6.46
C LEU A 541 -6.22 -4.14 -6.06
N GLY A 542 -5.80 -5.38 -6.30
CA GLY A 542 -4.47 -5.89 -5.90
C GLY A 542 -4.45 -6.67 -4.58
N GLY A 543 -5.49 -6.61 -3.75
CA GLY A 543 -5.69 -7.48 -2.58
C GLY A 543 -4.83 -7.18 -1.35
N ARG A 544 -4.10 -6.05 -1.33
CA ARG A 544 -3.22 -5.65 -0.21
C ARG A 544 -3.91 -4.78 0.85
N THR A 545 -4.97 -4.08 0.46
CA THR A 545 -5.70 -3.14 1.33
C THR A 545 -7.14 -3.62 1.49
N LEU A 546 -7.63 -3.64 2.73
CA LEU A 546 -9.04 -3.82 3.04
C LEU A 546 -9.72 -2.46 3.15
N THR A 547 -10.78 -2.25 2.38
CA THR A 547 -11.69 -1.11 2.46
C THR A 547 -12.85 -1.44 3.38
N VAL A 548 -13.06 -0.61 4.39
CA VAL A 548 -14.15 -0.74 5.37
C VAL A 548 -15.02 0.51 5.29
N ILE A 549 -16.24 0.35 4.76
CA ILE A 549 -17.22 1.43 4.64
C ILE A 549 -18.03 1.53 5.95
N CYS A 550 -18.08 2.72 6.51
CA CYS A 550 -18.72 3.07 7.78
C CYS A 550 -19.66 4.25 7.57
N ARG A 551 -20.75 4.36 8.34
CA ARG A 551 -21.62 5.55 8.27
C ARG A 551 -21.03 6.75 9.03
N PHE A 552 -20.19 6.51 10.04
CA PHE A 552 -19.68 7.57 10.92
C PHE A 552 -18.17 7.45 11.20
N GLU A 553 -17.51 8.58 11.42
CA GLU A 553 -16.08 8.65 11.70
C GLU A 553 -15.68 7.89 12.97
N LYS A 554 -16.41 8.11 14.07
CA LYS A 554 -16.18 7.42 15.36
C LYS A 554 -16.30 5.91 15.24
N GLN A 555 -17.11 5.43 14.31
CA GLN A 555 -17.23 4.00 13.99
C GLN A 555 -15.98 3.51 13.25
N ALA A 556 -15.52 4.22 12.22
CA ALA A 556 -14.26 3.91 11.52
C ALA A 556 -13.05 3.92 12.49
N GLN A 557 -12.95 4.94 13.36
CA GLN A 557 -11.91 5.04 14.40
C GLN A 557 -11.95 3.85 15.38
N ARG A 558 -13.14 3.46 15.86
CA ARG A 558 -13.30 2.29 16.73
C ARG A 558 -12.87 0.99 16.05
N ILE A 559 -13.28 0.78 14.78
CA ILE A 559 -12.90 -0.39 14.00
C ILE A 559 -11.38 -0.41 13.81
N ASN A 560 -10.77 0.71 13.42
CA ASN A 560 -9.33 0.86 13.26
C ASN A 560 -8.57 0.43 14.52
N ASN A 561 -8.92 0.96 15.69
CA ASN A 561 -8.24 0.66 16.95
C ASN A 561 -8.32 -0.84 17.31
N ILE A 562 -9.50 -1.46 17.14
CA ILE A 562 -9.71 -2.89 17.40
C ILE A 562 -8.95 -3.76 16.40
N LEU A 563 -8.92 -3.38 15.12
CA LEU A 563 -8.18 -4.10 14.09
C LEU A 563 -6.66 -4.01 14.31
N LYS A 564 -6.13 -2.83 14.66
CA LYS A 564 -4.72 -2.66 15.05
C LYS A 564 -4.36 -3.51 16.27
N ALA A 565 -5.12 -3.39 17.36
CA ALA A 565 -4.86 -4.12 18.60
C ALA A 565 -4.92 -5.65 18.44
N ARG A 566 -5.90 -6.17 17.67
CA ARG A 566 -6.16 -7.61 17.57
C ARG A 566 -5.39 -8.33 16.46
N PHE A 567 -4.92 -7.61 15.45
CA PHE A 567 -4.27 -8.21 14.28
C PHE A 567 -2.91 -7.57 13.92
N GLN A 568 -2.38 -6.66 14.75
CA GLN A 568 -1.08 -5.98 14.56
C GLN A 568 -0.95 -5.25 13.21
N LEU A 569 -2.08 -4.72 12.72
CA LEU A 569 -2.20 -4.07 11.41
C LEU A 569 -1.55 -2.68 11.40
N GLY A 570 -1.12 -2.25 10.21
CA GLY A 570 -0.22 -1.13 10.01
C GLY A 570 -0.83 0.27 10.08
N ASP A 571 -0.29 1.15 9.26
CA ASP A 571 -0.84 2.47 9.03
C ASP A 571 -2.13 2.32 8.22
N ASN A 572 -3.18 3.01 8.68
CA ASN A 572 -4.54 2.85 8.19
C ASN A 572 -5.14 4.24 8.01
N LEU A 573 -5.65 4.55 6.81
CA LEU A 573 -6.23 5.84 6.48
C LEU A 573 -7.73 5.84 6.81
N ILE A 574 -8.19 6.88 7.52
CA ILE A 574 -9.62 7.19 7.67
C ILE A 574 -9.91 8.47 6.87
N THR A 575 -10.85 8.40 5.94
CA THR A 575 -11.34 9.53 5.15
C THR A 575 -12.85 9.42 4.93
N SER A 576 -13.45 10.31 4.14
CA SER A 576 -14.86 10.22 3.72
C SER A 576 -14.99 10.12 2.21
N LEU A 577 -16.15 9.67 1.74
CA LEU A 577 -16.55 9.87 0.35
C LEU A 577 -16.72 11.37 0.12
N LYS A 578 -16.19 11.89 -1.00
CA LYS A 578 -16.44 13.26 -1.41
C LYS A 578 -17.84 13.33 -2.02
N THR A 579 -18.67 14.23 -1.51
CA THR A 579 -20.06 14.39 -1.90
C THR A 579 -20.44 15.86 -1.81
N ASP A 580 -21.19 16.37 -2.79
CA ASP A 580 -21.74 17.73 -2.74
C ASP A 580 -22.95 17.84 -1.78
N VAL A 581 -23.41 16.70 -1.24
CA VAL A 581 -24.40 16.66 -0.15
C VAL A 581 -23.81 17.26 1.12
N LEU A 582 -24.31 18.43 1.52
CA LEU A 582 -23.90 19.14 2.73
C LEU A 582 -23.82 18.20 3.95
N HIS A 583 -22.59 17.95 4.41
CA HIS A 583 -22.32 17.34 5.71
C HIS A 583 -22.96 18.20 6.81
N GLN A 584 -24.18 17.84 7.25
CA GLN A 584 -24.76 18.38 8.47
C GLN A 584 -23.94 17.89 9.66
N THR A 585 -22.88 18.63 9.99
CA THR A 585 -22.25 18.56 11.29
C THR A 585 -23.33 18.83 12.33
N ALA A 586 -23.51 17.89 13.26
CA ALA A 586 -24.48 18.02 14.34
C ALA A 586 -24.12 19.22 15.23
N LYS A 587 -24.71 20.38 14.93
CA LYS A 587 -24.54 21.63 15.70
C LYS A 587 -25.28 21.53 17.04
N SER A 588 -24.65 20.87 18.02
CA SER A 588 -25.05 20.96 19.42
C SER A 588 -24.88 22.39 19.92
N LYS A 589 -25.97 23.03 20.34
CA LYS A 589 -25.96 24.41 20.86
C LYS A 589 -25.67 24.40 22.37
N VAL A 590 -24.71 25.22 22.80
CA VAL A 590 -24.12 25.20 24.16
C VAL A 590 -24.98 25.92 25.21
N LEU A 591 -24.98 25.39 26.45
CA LEU A 591 -25.32 26.10 27.70
C LEU A 591 -24.27 25.71 28.78
N LYS A 592 -24.01 26.61 29.76
CA LYS A 592 -22.74 26.71 30.56
C LYS A 592 -22.49 25.68 31.70
N GLU A 593 -21.22 25.59 32.12
CA GLU A 593 -20.59 24.70 33.14
C GLU A 593 -20.55 25.26 34.59
N VAL A 594 -20.30 24.39 35.60
CA VAL A 594 -19.51 24.65 36.85
C VAL A 594 -18.83 23.33 37.36
N SER A 595 -17.70 23.44 38.07
CA SER A 595 -16.68 22.40 38.39
C SER A 595 -16.77 21.66 39.77
N PRO A 596 -15.92 20.64 40.07
CA PRO A 596 -16.06 19.70 41.21
C PRO A 596 -14.88 19.63 42.23
N PRO A 597 -15.03 18.81 43.29
CA PRO A 597 -14.01 17.88 43.86
C PRO A 597 -14.57 16.41 43.97
N SER A 598 -14.07 15.43 44.77
CA SER A 598 -12.71 14.90 45.03
C SER A 598 -12.77 13.46 45.63
N GLU A 599 -11.65 12.71 45.53
CA GLU A 599 -10.93 11.77 46.43
C GLU A 599 -11.62 11.12 47.68
N THR A 600 -11.31 9.88 48.15
CA THR A 600 -10.35 8.78 47.76
C THR A 600 -10.81 7.40 48.34
N TYR A 601 -10.09 6.30 48.02
CA TYR A 601 -10.37 4.88 48.40
C TYR A 601 -9.19 4.20 49.13
N GLU A 602 -9.46 3.11 49.89
CA GLU A 602 -8.58 2.00 50.34
C GLU A 602 -9.49 0.87 50.96
N ASP A 603 -9.09 -0.39 51.19
CA ASP A 603 -8.76 -1.47 50.23
C ASP A 603 -9.03 -2.90 50.85
N PHE A 604 -8.82 -4.01 50.11
CA PHE A 604 -8.71 -5.48 50.47
C PHE A 604 -9.74 -6.55 49.98
N ASP A 605 -9.35 -7.30 48.93
CA ASP A 605 -9.09 -8.78 48.79
C ASP A 605 -10.06 -9.91 49.32
N GLY A 606 -10.16 -11.03 48.55
CA GLY A 606 -10.39 -12.39 49.09
C GLY A 606 -11.27 -13.38 48.27
N SER A 607 -10.84 -14.65 48.06
CA SER A 607 -11.59 -15.66 47.29
C SER A 607 -11.42 -17.14 47.71
N PRO A 608 -12.52 -17.94 47.71
CA PRO A 608 -12.95 -18.80 46.59
C PRO A 608 -12.71 -18.38 45.12
N PHE A 609 -13.75 -18.17 44.31
CA PHE A 609 -14.22 -16.86 43.80
C PHE A 609 -13.32 -16.23 42.69
N LEU A 610 -12.43 -15.27 43.00
CA LEU A 610 -11.30 -14.81 42.18
C LEU A 610 -10.49 -16.03 41.63
N ASN A 611 -9.84 -16.03 40.46
CA ASN A 611 -9.39 -14.93 39.63
C ASN A 611 -9.10 -15.41 38.19
N LEU A 612 -9.23 -14.47 37.27
CA LEU A 612 -8.63 -14.33 35.91
C LEU A 612 -9.31 -13.05 35.37
N GLU A 613 -9.33 -11.97 36.16
CA GLU A 613 -8.18 -11.13 36.51
C GLU A 613 -7.67 -10.40 35.27
N GLU A 614 -7.71 -9.08 35.36
CA GLU A 614 -7.52 -8.16 34.25
C GLU A 614 -6.04 -8.10 33.87
N THR A 615 -5.75 -8.12 32.57
CA THR A 615 -4.65 -7.28 32.07
C THR A 615 -5.23 -5.91 31.75
N GLU A 616 -5.38 -5.09 32.79
CA GLU A 616 -5.36 -3.65 32.60
C GLU A 616 -3.95 -3.26 32.13
N GLU A 617 -3.84 -2.81 30.89
CA GLU A 617 -3.10 -1.58 30.64
C GLU A 617 -3.70 -0.87 29.42
N TYR A 618 -4.61 0.06 29.69
CA TYR A 618 -4.75 1.38 29.03
C TYR A 618 -6.01 2.08 29.58
N ILE A 619 -5.93 2.52 30.84
CA ILE A 619 -6.88 3.49 31.37
C ILE A 619 -6.66 4.83 30.64
N LEU A 620 -7.63 5.21 29.81
CA LEU A 620 -7.85 6.61 29.45
C LEU A 620 -9.34 6.97 29.67
N ASP A 621 -9.61 7.40 30.91
CA ASP A 621 -10.60 8.43 31.26
C ASP A 621 -12.10 8.11 31.02
N GLU A 622 -12.67 7.14 31.76
CA GLU A 622 -14.14 6.96 31.86
C GLU A 622 -14.83 7.97 32.82
N GLU A 623 -14.08 8.74 33.62
CA GLU A 623 -14.63 9.57 34.72
C GLU A 623 -15.49 10.74 34.21
N ARG A 624 -15.19 11.31 33.04
CA ARG A 624 -16.00 12.39 32.45
C ARG A 624 -17.44 12.01 32.09
N TYR A 625 -17.79 10.72 32.00
CA TYR A 625 -19.09 10.28 31.48
C TYR A 625 -20.20 10.07 32.54
N ARG A 626 -19.88 10.02 33.84
CA ARG A 626 -20.87 9.68 34.90
C ARG A 626 -21.67 10.86 35.47
N ARG A 627 -21.24 12.12 35.32
CA ARG A 627 -21.88 13.29 35.99
C ARG A 627 -23.09 13.90 35.25
N GLY A 628 -23.43 13.46 34.04
CA GLY A 628 -24.48 14.10 33.20
C GLY A 628 -25.94 13.62 33.38
N ARG A 629 -26.24 12.59 34.19
CA ARG A 629 -27.60 12.01 34.29
C ARG A 629 -28.16 11.98 35.74
N LYS A 630 -28.49 13.14 36.28
CA LYS A 630 -29.57 13.29 37.29
C LYS A 630 -30.60 14.31 36.77
N LYS A 631 -31.89 13.98 36.92
CA LYS A 631 -33.09 14.69 36.39
C LYS A 631 -33.27 14.72 34.86
N LYS A 632 -33.80 13.62 34.31
CA LYS A 632 -34.82 13.64 33.23
C LYS A 632 -35.72 12.40 33.37
N HIS A 633 -36.79 12.53 34.15
CA HIS A 633 -37.95 11.64 34.17
C HIS A 633 -39.19 12.53 34.04
N ALA A 634 -39.59 12.78 32.79
CA ALA A 634 -40.88 13.30 32.35
C ALA A 634 -40.87 13.35 30.80
N GLY A 635 -41.93 12.83 30.18
CA GLY A 635 -42.05 12.52 28.75
C GLY A 635 -41.40 13.50 27.76
N ASN A 636 -40.30 13.06 27.16
CA ASN A 636 -39.82 13.54 25.87
C ASN A 636 -39.21 12.35 25.12
N ALA A 637 -39.68 12.11 23.90
CA ALA A 637 -39.12 11.09 23.03
C ALA A 637 -37.65 11.40 22.70
N LEU A 638 -36.84 10.36 22.53
CA LEU A 638 -35.41 10.50 22.28
C LEU A 638 -35.13 11.12 20.91
N GLY A 639 -33.99 11.80 20.81
CA GLY A 639 -33.58 12.42 19.56
C GLY A 639 -33.19 11.39 18.49
N VAL A 640 -33.20 11.83 17.23
CA VAL A 640 -32.73 11.05 16.07
C VAL A 640 -31.36 10.38 16.34
N GLN A 641 -30.46 11.09 17.03
CA GLN A 641 -29.10 10.68 17.34
C GLN A 641 -29.01 9.52 18.36
N ASP A 642 -29.95 9.40 19.30
CA ASP A 642 -29.93 8.34 20.31
C ASP A 642 -30.29 6.98 19.70
N CYS A 643 -31.27 6.97 18.78
CA CYS A 643 -31.66 5.77 18.03
C CYS A 643 -30.55 5.30 17.09
N GLU A 644 -29.78 6.23 16.50
CA GLU A 644 -28.59 5.89 15.69
C GLU A 644 -27.46 5.30 16.55
N GLY A 645 -27.36 5.65 17.83
CA GLY A 645 -26.42 5.01 18.75
C GLY A 645 -26.67 3.51 18.97
N ILE A 646 -27.93 3.06 18.88
CA ILE A 646 -28.32 1.64 19.01
C ILE A 646 -27.92 0.83 17.77
N LEU A 647 -28.06 1.39 16.56
CA LEU A 647 -27.54 0.80 15.30
C LEU A 647 -26.02 0.48 15.37
N LEU A 648 -25.26 1.24 16.17
CA LEU A 648 -23.80 1.13 16.25
C LEU A 648 -23.30 0.17 17.34
N LEU A 649 -24.20 -0.47 18.08
CA LEU A 649 -23.88 -1.53 19.05
C LEU A 649 -23.65 -2.86 18.33
N ASN A 650 -22.54 -3.54 18.62
CA ASN A 650 -22.09 -4.59 17.70
C ASN A 650 -21.32 -5.80 18.30
N SER A 651 -20.64 -5.68 19.46
CA SER A 651 -20.13 -6.84 20.21
C SER A 651 -19.84 -6.57 21.70
N GLY A 652 -20.12 -7.54 22.59
CA GLY A 652 -19.55 -7.66 23.94
C GLY A 652 -20.13 -6.77 25.05
N GLY A 653 -20.49 -5.51 24.75
CA GLY A 653 -21.11 -4.63 25.74
C GLY A 653 -22.59 -4.96 26.00
N SER A 654 -23.03 -4.91 27.26
CA SER A 654 -24.46 -4.89 27.59
C SER A 654 -25.11 -3.60 27.09
N ILE A 655 -26.09 -3.71 26.19
CA ILE A 655 -26.86 -2.56 25.65
C ILE A 655 -27.46 -1.70 26.77
N PHE A 656 -27.85 -2.36 27.86
CA PHE A 656 -28.46 -1.78 29.05
C PHE A 656 -27.50 -0.95 29.92
N LYS A 657 -26.18 -0.94 29.64
CA LYS A 657 -25.26 0.05 30.21
C LYS A 657 -25.61 1.48 29.78
N LYS A 658 -26.17 1.67 28.57
CA LYS A 658 -26.41 3.00 27.97
C LYS A 658 -27.89 3.28 27.70
N TYR A 659 -28.62 2.27 27.23
CA TYR A 659 -29.99 2.39 26.72
C TYR A 659 -31.03 1.68 27.59
N ASP A 660 -32.25 2.20 27.61
CA ASP A 660 -33.42 1.58 28.25
C ASP A 660 -34.36 0.93 27.21
N PHE A 661 -35.40 0.20 27.64
CA PHE A 661 -36.34 -0.45 26.73
C PHE A 661 -37.13 0.55 25.87
N ILE A 662 -37.38 1.75 26.38
CA ILE A 662 -38.02 2.86 25.65
C ILE A 662 -37.15 3.27 24.45
N ASP A 663 -35.84 3.41 24.67
CA ASP A 663 -34.85 3.76 23.65
C ASP A 663 -34.83 2.69 22.53
N ILE A 664 -34.90 1.42 22.92
CA ILE A 664 -34.96 0.28 22.02
C ILE A 664 -36.29 0.25 21.25
N ALA A 665 -37.42 0.55 21.89
CA ALA A 665 -38.74 0.61 21.26
C ALA A 665 -38.81 1.70 20.18
N ASN A 666 -38.29 2.89 20.48
CA ASN A 666 -38.19 3.99 19.52
C ASN A 666 -37.28 3.63 18.33
N TYR A 667 -36.16 2.94 18.58
CA TYR A 667 -35.30 2.40 17.52
C TYR A 667 -36.09 1.45 16.58
N PHE A 668 -36.82 0.50 17.14
CA PHE A 668 -37.62 -0.45 16.37
C PHE A 668 -38.73 0.22 15.54
N GLN A 669 -39.53 1.06 16.19
CA GLN A 669 -40.62 1.80 15.53
C GLN A 669 -40.09 2.70 14.40
N LYS A 670 -38.94 3.35 14.60
CA LYS A 670 -38.39 4.26 13.59
C LYS A 670 -37.80 3.54 12.37
N PHE A 671 -37.12 2.40 12.56
CA PHE A 671 -36.31 1.80 11.51
C PHE A 671 -36.94 0.59 10.82
N PHE A 672 -37.95 -0.05 11.41
CA PHE A 672 -38.58 -1.27 10.89
C PHE A 672 -40.10 -1.20 10.73
N GLU A 673 -40.80 -0.27 11.38
CA GLU A 673 -42.28 -0.22 11.28
C GLU A 673 -42.75 -0.06 9.84
N GLY A 674 -43.69 -0.91 9.42
CA GLY A 674 -44.25 -0.91 8.08
C GLY A 674 -43.27 -1.38 6.98
N LYS A 675 -42.08 -1.86 7.33
CA LYS A 675 -41.15 -2.47 6.38
C LYS A 675 -41.45 -3.94 6.20
N CYS A 676 -41.22 -4.41 4.98
CA CYS A 676 -41.20 -5.81 4.62
C CYS A 676 -39.75 -6.24 4.39
N ILE A 677 -39.40 -7.45 4.82
CA ILE A 677 -38.10 -8.09 4.59
C ILE A 677 -38.37 -9.43 3.94
N THR A 678 -37.85 -9.64 2.73
CA THR A 678 -38.01 -10.89 1.98
C THR A 678 -37.01 -11.94 2.48
N PHE A 679 -37.46 -13.19 2.59
CA PHE A 679 -36.64 -14.36 2.91
C PHE A 679 -36.79 -15.40 1.80
N GLU A 680 -35.69 -16.03 1.34
CA GLU A 680 -35.74 -17.03 0.27
C GLU A 680 -35.69 -18.43 0.89
N LEU A 681 -36.83 -19.11 0.99
CA LEU A 681 -36.92 -20.48 1.53
C LEU A 681 -37.20 -21.46 0.39
N ASN A 682 -36.29 -22.39 0.13
CA ASN A 682 -36.43 -23.43 -0.90
C ASN A 682 -36.74 -22.90 -2.32
N GLY A 683 -36.40 -21.64 -2.62
CA GLY A 683 -36.73 -20.97 -3.89
C GLY A 683 -38.06 -20.20 -3.88
N GLU A 684 -38.79 -20.17 -2.77
CA GLU A 684 -39.96 -19.30 -2.57
C GLU A 684 -39.55 -18.00 -1.85
N GLU A 685 -40.03 -16.85 -2.35
CA GLU A 685 -39.88 -15.56 -1.69
C GLU A 685 -40.97 -15.35 -0.63
N ILE A 686 -40.54 -15.17 0.62
CA ILE A 686 -41.42 -14.99 1.78
C ILE A 686 -41.31 -13.54 2.29
N PRO A 687 -42.27 -12.66 1.96
CA PRO A 687 -42.30 -11.28 2.46
C PRO A 687 -42.77 -11.23 3.92
N VAL A 688 -41.86 -10.84 4.83
CA VAL A 688 -42.10 -10.74 6.29
C VAL A 688 -42.27 -9.29 6.71
N GLU A 689 -43.45 -8.93 7.19
CA GLU A 689 -43.79 -7.59 7.70
C GLU A 689 -43.32 -7.42 9.15
N PHE A 690 -42.71 -6.27 9.48
CA PHE A 690 -42.45 -5.89 10.88
C PHE A 690 -43.58 -4.98 11.39
N LYS A 691 -44.15 -5.37 12.55
CA LYS A 691 -45.18 -4.60 13.27
C LYS A 691 -44.79 -4.41 14.73
N THR A 692 -44.87 -3.17 15.20
CA THR A 692 -44.57 -2.78 16.60
C THR A 692 -45.37 -3.55 17.65
N GLU A 693 -46.58 -4.02 17.34
CA GLU A 693 -47.42 -4.80 18.27
C GLU A 693 -46.79 -6.13 18.73
N TYR A 694 -45.89 -6.73 17.96
CA TYR A 694 -45.16 -7.94 18.35
C TYR A 694 -43.90 -7.64 19.17
N LEU A 695 -43.49 -6.39 19.29
CA LEU A 695 -42.27 -6.00 20.00
C LEU A 695 -42.24 -6.47 21.47
N PRO A 696 -43.34 -6.43 22.26
CA PRO A 696 -43.36 -7.01 23.61
C PRO A 696 -43.10 -8.53 23.65
N HIS A 697 -43.37 -9.25 22.56
CA HIS A 697 -43.04 -10.67 22.43
C HIS A 697 -41.57 -10.88 22.02
N ILE A 698 -41.11 -10.13 21.00
CA ILE A 698 -39.72 -10.13 20.52
C ILE A 698 -38.71 -9.74 21.62
N LEU A 699 -39.04 -8.76 22.46
CA LEU A 699 -38.18 -8.30 23.55
C LEU A 699 -38.33 -9.13 24.85
N GLY A 700 -39.39 -9.94 24.96
CA GLY A 700 -39.68 -10.74 26.17
C GLY A 700 -40.42 -10.00 27.28
N ILE A 701 -40.93 -8.79 27.04
CA ILE A 701 -41.63 -7.94 28.02
C ILE A 701 -42.84 -8.63 28.67
N HIS A 702 -43.55 -9.47 27.92
CA HIS A 702 -44.65 -10.31 28.40
C HIS A 702 -44.27 -11.33 29.51
N LEU A 703 -42.98 -11.51 29.80
CA LEU A 703 -42.49 -12.38 30.88
C LEU A 703 -42.38 -11.67 32.23
N LEU A 704 -42.62 -10.34 32.29
CA LEU A 704 -42.58 -9.58 33.54
C LEU A 704 -43.71 -9.99 34.50
N ASP A 705 -44.91 -10.22 33.95
CA ASP A 705 -46.02 -10.93 34.60
C ASP A 705 -46.81 -11.68 33.52
N GLU A 706 -46.75 -13.01 33.54
CA GLU A 706 -47.47 -13.84 32.56
C GLU A 706 -48.99 -13.78 32.72
N LYS A 707 -49.50 -13.32 33.86
CA LYS A 707 -50.94 -13.15 34.14
C LYS A 707 -51.49 -11.80 33.69
N ASP A 708 -50.65 -10.80 33.41
CA ASP A 708 -51.08 -9.50 32.90
C ASP A 708 -51.20 -9.54 31.36
N PRO A 709 -52.42 -9.58 30.78
CA PRO A 709 -52.59 -9.59 29.34
C PRO A 709 -52.18 -8.26 28.68
N THR A 710 -52.10 -7.16 29.44
CA THR A 710 -51.79 -5.83 28.92
C THR A 710 -50.29 -5.62 28.68
N LEU A 711 -49.44 -6.59 29.03
CA LEU A 711 -48.02 -6.64 28.64
C LEU A 711 -47.79 -7.22 27.23
N ARG A 712 -48.86 -7.52 26.49
CA ARG A 712 -48.85 -8.16 25.17
C ARG A 712 -49.46 -7.26 24.10
N GLY A 713 -49.11 -7.50 22.83
CA GLY A 713 -49.68 -6.80 21.68
C GLY A 713 -49.53 -5.28 21.72
N SER A 714 -50.43 -4.58 21.02
CA SER A 714 -50.50 -3.12 20.99
C SER A 714 -50.60 -2.46 22.37
N ALA A 715 -51.31 -3.06 23.34
CA ALA A 715 -51.38 -2.54 24.71
C ALA A 715 -49.99 -2.56 25.39
N GLY A 716 -49.28 -3.68 25.30
CA GLY A 716 -47.92 -3.81 25.85
C GLY A 716 -46.93 -2.86 25.18
N PHE A 717 -47.07 -2.62 23.88
CA PHE A 717 -46.26 -1.65 23.15
C PHE A 717 -46.50 -0.21 23.62
N GLN A 718 -47.75 0.20 23.85
CA GLN A 718 -48.05 1.54 24.38
C GLN A 718 -47.47 1.74 25.79
N ARG A 719 -47.56 0.74 26.68
CA ARG A 719 -46.94 0.77 28.02
C ARG A 719 -45.40 0.79 27.98
N LEU A 720 -44.80 0.23 26.92
CA LEU A 720 -43.37 0.27 26.67
C LEU A 720 -42.90 1.66 26.22
N VAL A 721 -43.63 2.29 25.29
CA VAL A 721 -43.28 3.61 24.73
C VAL A 721 -43.61 4.76 25.70
N SER A 722 -44.68 4.63 26.51
CA SER A 722 -45.02 5.60 27.56
C SER A 722 -44.00 5.66 28.70
N GLY A 723 -43.13 4.65 28.81
CA GLY A 723 -42.14 4.51 29.87
C GLY A 723 -42.68 3.94 31.18
N GLU A 724 -43.92 3.43 31.19
CA GLU A 724 -44.46 2.65 32.30
C GLU A 724 -43.63 1.37 32.53
N ILE A 725 -43.07 0.81 31.44
CA ILE A 725 -42.21 -0.38 31.46
C ILE A 725 -40.77 0.01 31.07
N GLY A 726 -39.91 0.21 32.07
CA GLY A 726 -38.48 0.53 31.88
C GLY A 726 -37.55 -0.44 32.64
N TYR A 727 -36.42 -0.81 32.03
CA TYR A 727 -35.42 -1.69 32.63
C TYR A 727 -34.91 -1.16 33.97
N ARG A 728 -34.66 0.15 34.06
CA ARG A 728 -34.18 0.79 35.29
C ARG A 728 -35.20 0.75 36.42
N GLU A 729 -36.50 0.83 36.13
CA GLU A 729 -37.55 0.69 37.15
C GLU A 729 -37.77 -0.78 37.52
N LEU A 730 -37.77 -1.68 36.54
CA LEU A 730 -37.82 -3.14 36.76
C LEU A 730 -36.65 -3.67 37.60
N LYS A 731 -35.49 -3.01 37.55
CA LYS A 731 -34.37 -3.32 38.44
C LYS A 731 -34.66 -2.95 39.90
N LYS A 732 -35.39 -1.85 40.16
CA LYS A 732 -35.69 -1.32 41.50
C LYS A 732 -36.87 -2.00 42.20
N THR A 733 -37.90 -2.42 41.47
CA THR A 733 -39.18 -2.82 42.08
C THR A 733 -39.14 -4.14 42.86
N GLY A 734 -38.13 -4.99 42.67
CA GLY A 734 -38.00 -6.30 43.34
C GLY A 734 -39.04 -7.37 42.93
N LYS A 735 -40.14 -6.98 42.27
CA LYS A 735 -41.30 -7.83 41.91
C LYS A 735 -41.04 -8.91 40.86
N VAL A 736 -39.89 -8.88 40.18
CA VAL A 736 -39.53 -9.79 39.09
C VAL A 736 -38.26 -10.57 39.46
N SER A 737 -38.26 -11.88 39.24
CA SER A 737 -37.09 -12.73 39.57
C SER A 737 -35.87 -12.39 38.72
N GLU A 738 -34.65 -12.52 39.27
CA GLU A 738 -33.41 -12.30 38.52
C GLU A 738 -33.26 -13.26 37.32
N LYS A 739 -33.79 -14.49 37.44
CA LYS A 739 -33.86 -15.45 36.33
C LYS A 739 -34.70 -14.89 35.17
N THR A 740 -35.88 -14.35 35.47
CA THR A 740 -36.76 -13.70 34.49
C THR A 740 -36.09 -12.48 33.87
N LYS A 741 -35.50 -11.57 34.68
CA LYS A 741 -34.78 -10.39 34.19
C LYS A 741 -33.68 -10.79 33.20
N LYS A 742 -32.82 -11.76 33.56
CA LYS A 742 -31.73 -12.24 32.68
C LYS A 742 -32.23 -12.78 31.34
N ILE A 743 -33.37 -13.47 31.31
CA ILE A 743 -33.99 -13.96 30.07
C ILE A 743 -34.44 -12.79 29.19
N ILE A 744 -35.13 -11.79 29.74
CA ILE A 744 -35.63 -10.63 28.99
C ILE A 744 -34.48 -9.82 28.40
N LEU A 745 -33.42 -9.56 29.17
CA LEU A 745 -32.23 -8.84 28.71
C LEU A 745 -31.55 -9.55 27.55
N ASN A 746 -31.35 -10.87 27.68
CA ASN A 746 -30.73 -11.68 26.64
C ASN A 746 -31.57 -11.68 25.35
N LYS A 747 -32.89 -11.91 25.46
CA LYS A 747 -33.83 -11.87 24.32
C LYS A 747 -33.80 -10.53 23.60
N THR A 748 -33.91 -9.43 24.35
CA THR A 748 -33.87 -8.06 23.83
C THR A 748 -32.55 -7.77 23.12
N GLN A 749 -31.41 -8.04 23.76
CA GLN A 749 -30.10 -7.74 23.18
C GLN A 749 -29.84 -8.56 21.90
N SER A 750 -30.20 -9.85 21.90
CA SER A 750 -30.05 -10.69 20.70
C SER A 750 -30.97 -10.24 19.56
N SER A 751 -32.23 -9.90 19.85
CA SER A 751 -33.16 -9.39 18.84
C SER A 751 -32.64 -8.10 18.21
N VAL A 752 -32.19 -7.12 19.02
CA VAL A 752 -31.59 -5.88 18.51
C VAL A 752 -30.42 -6.18 17.56
N MET A 753 -29.55 -7.13 17.91
CA MET A 753 -28.40 -7.49 17.08
C MET A 753 -28.79 -8.16 15.76
N ILE A 754 -29.75 -9.10 15.76
CA ILE A 754 -30.27 -9.74 14.54
C ILE A 754 -30.90 -8.71 13.61
N PHE A 755 -31.78 -7.86 14.12
CA PHE A 755 -32.39 -6.78 13.33
C PHE A 755 -31.36 -5.76 12.84
N ASN A 756 -30.28 -5.52 13.60
CA ASN A 756 -29.19 -4.66 13.16
C ASN A 756 -28.36 -5.30 12.02
N ASP A 757 -28.20 -6.63 11.99
CA ASP A 757 -27.58 -7.32 10.86
C ASP A 757 -28.48 -7.27 9.62
N ILE A 758 -29.80 -7.50 9.78
CA ILE A 758 -30.81 -7.35 8.71
C ILE A 758 -30.78 -5.93 8.11
N PHE A 759 -30.84 -4.90 8.95
CA PHE A 759 -30.91 -3.50 8.52
C PHE A 759 -29.68 -3.05 7.72
N HIS A 760 -28.50 -3.60 8.03
CA HIS A 760 -27.26 -3.35 7.30
C HIS A 760 -27.03 -4.35 6.15
N ASN A 761 -28.01 -5.21 5.85
CA ASN A 761 -27.95 -6.29 4.88
C ASN A 761 -26.70 -7.20 5.04
N ARG A 762 -26.37 -7.53 6.30
CA ARG A 762 -25.24 -8.41 6.69
C ARG A 762 -25.71 -9.87 6.76
N THR A 763 -26.24 -10.39 5.65
CA THR A 763 -26.89 -11.72 5.57
C THR A 763 -25.97 -12.87 5.96
N ASP A 764 -24.66 -12.80 5.70
CA ASP A 764 -23.67 -13.81 6.13
C ASP A 764 -23.58 -14.01 7.65
N ASN A 765 -24.04 -13.03 8.43
CA ASN A 765 -24.11 -13.13 9.89
C ASN A 765 -25.44 -13.72 10.39
N ILE A 766 -26.35 -14.13 9.51
CA ILE A 766 -27.69 -14.61 9.89
C ILE A 766 -27.88 -16.03 9.36
N TYR A 767 -28.29 -16.95 10.24
CA TYR A 767 -28.76 -18.28 9.85
C TYR A 767 -30.27 -18.35 10.03
N CYS A 768 -30.93 -18.99 9.08
CA CYS A 768 -32.36 -19.24 9.07
C CYS A 768 -32.64 -20.75 9.12
N PHE A 769 -33.54 -21.18 10.00
CA PHE A 769 -33.87 -22.58 10.26
C PHE A 769 -35.40 -22.80 10.15
N PRO A 770 -35.86 -23.94 9.61
CA PRO A 770 -37.28 -24.26 9.49
C PRO A 770 -37.88 -24.64 10.85
N ARG A 771 -39.20 -24.45 11.00
CA ARG A 771 -39.97 -24.88 12.17
C ARG A 771 -39.61 -26.30 12.63
N ASP A 772 -39.50 -27.25 11.70
CA ASP A 772 -39.31 -28.68 12.01
C ASP A 772 -37.97 -28.99 12.68
N LEU A 773 -36.95 -28.13 12.50
CA LEU A 773 -35.67 -28.22 13.22
C LEU A 773 -35.70 -27.45 14.55
N ILE A 774 -36.63 -26.51 14.72
CA ILE A 774 -36.71 -25.60 15.86
C ILE A 774 -37.65 -26.13 16.96
N VAL A 775 -38.82 -26.63 16.57
CA VAL A 775 -39.94 -26.95 17.45
C VAL A 775 -40.22 -28.46 17.41
N GLY A 776 -40.19 -29.11 18.57
CA GLY A 776 -40.69 -30.48 18.71
C GLY A 776 -42.23 -30.53 18.67
N SER A 777 -42.83 -31.52 19.33
CA SER A 777 -44.30 -31.68 19.43
C SER A 777 -45.01 -30.64 20.33
N ASP A 778 -44.41 -29.46 20.56
CA ASP A 778 -44.90 -28.45 21.50
C ASP A 778 -45.96 -27.51 20.85
N THR A 779 -47.21 -27.71 21.24
CA THR A 779 -48.41 -27.13 20.61
C THR A 779 -48.62 -25.63 20.86
N LYS A 780 -47.72 -24.96 21.58
CA LYS A 780 -47.83 -23.51 21.90
C LYS A 780 -47.24 -22.58 20.84
N MET A 781 -46.53 -23.09 19.83
CA MET A 781 -45.91 -22.29 18.77
C MET A 781 -46.52 -22.53 17.40
N ASN A 782 -47.83 -22.81 17.33
CA ASN A 782 -48.52 -23.21 16.11
C ASN A 782 -48.41 -22.22 14.93
N LYS A 783 -48.16 -20.93 15.19
CA LYS A 783 -47.99 -19.89 14.17
C LYS A 783 -46.55 -19.70 13.66
N LEU A 784 -45.56 -20.41 14.21
CA LEU A 784 -44.14 -20.26 13.83
C LEU A 784 -43.82 -21.07 12.57
N GLU A 785 -43.27 -20.44 11.54
CA GLU A 785 -42.90 -21.10 10.28
C GLU A 785 -41.39 -21.35 10.16
N PHE A 786 -40.59 -20.38 10.62
CA PHE A 786 -39.14 -20.49 10.65
C PHE A 786 -38.57 -19.51 11.68
N GLY A 787 -37.28 -19.63 11.99
CA GLY A 787 -36.60 -18.76 12.93
C GLY A 787 -35.21 -18.38 12.42
N ILE A 788 -34.76 -17.19 12.84
CA ILE A 788 -33.46 -16.64 12.46
C ILE A 788 -32.61 -16.30 13.69
N THR A 789 -31.30 -16.48 13.58
CA THR A 789 -30.32 -16.22 14.64
C THR A 789 -29.00 -15.71 14.05
N ARG A 790 -28.12 -15.17 14.89
CA ARG A 790 -26.80 -14.72 14.46
C ARG A 790 -25.81 -15.88 14.34
N ALA A 791 -24.89 -15.81 13.38
CA ALA A 791 -23.85 -16.81 13.18
C ALA A 791 -22.92 -16.92 14.40
N LEU A 792 -22.66 -18.15 14.84
CA LEU A 792 -21.72 -18.45 15.94
C LEU A 792 -20.26 -18.12 15.57
N THR A 793 -19.50 -17.69 16.57
CA THR A 793 -18.03 -17.59 16.50
C THR A 793 -17.31 -18.83 17.03
N ASP A 794 -17.96 -19.66 17.87
CA ASP A 794 -17.35 -20.83 18.52
C ASP A 794 -18.31 -22.03 18.64
N ASN A 795 -17.75 -23.24 18.55
CA ASN A 795 -18.47 -24.53 18.65
C ASN A 795 -18.96 -24.89 20.08
N LEU A 796 -18.84 -23.97 21.05
CA LEU A 796 -19.02 -24.25 22.49
C LEU A 796 -20.39 -23.83 23.06
N PHE A 797 -21.25 -23.17 22.27
CA PHE A 797 -22.52 -22.62 22.77
C PHE A 797 -23.75 -23.36 22.22
N HIS A 798 -24.27 -24.29 23.02
CA HIS A 798 -25.48 -25.05 22.69
C HIS A 798 -26.79 -24.26 22.75
N LYS A 799 -26.82 -23.05 23.34
CA LYS A 799 -28.04 -22.22 23.50
C LYS A 799 -27.92 -20.89 22.77
N GLN A 800 -28.84 -20.64 21.84
CA GLN A 800 -28.93 -19.38 21.09
C GLN A 800 -30.28 -18.72 21.28
N ASN A 801 -30.36 -17.40 21.11
CA ASN A 801 -31.64 -16.70 20.99
C ASN A 801 -32.06 -16.69 19.53
N LEU A 802 -33.19 -17.32 19.25
CA LEU A 802 -33.83 -17.37 17.95
C LEU A 802 -34.95 -16.32 17.89
N LEU A 803 -34.99 -15.56 16.81
CA LEU A 803 -36.08 -14.66 16.45
C LEU A 803 -37.03 -15.41 15.51
N GLY A 804 -38.23 -15.69 15.98
CA GLY A 804 -39.23 -16.48 15.27
C GLY A 804 -40.08 -15.63 14.32
N ILE A 805 -40.29 -16.14 13.11
CA ILE A 805 -41.17 -15.59 12.08
C ILE A 805 -42.40 -16.48 11.98
N GLY A 806 -43.57 -15.85 11.99
CA GLY A 806 -44.85 -16.54 11.96
C GLY A 806 -45.75 -16.09 10.82
N LYS A 807 -46.83 -16.83 10.62
CA LYS A 807 -47.77 -16.66 9.52
C LYS A 807 -49.21 -16.45 10.00
N ASP A 808 -49.94 -15.57 9.33
CA ASP A 808 -51.37 -15.38 9.52
C ASP A 808 -52.13 -16.24 8.52
N GLU A 809 -52.79 -17.28 9.01
CA GLU A 809 -53.61 -18.21 8.22
C GLU A 809 -54.73 -17.51 7.43
N LYS A 810 -55.22 -16.33 7.87
CA LYS A 810 -56.31 -15.62 7.20
C LYS A 810 -55.84 -14.69 6.08
N THR A 811 -54.67 -14.09 6.22
CA THR A 811 -54.13 -13.12 5.25
C THR A 811 -52.96 -13.67 4.43
N ASN A 812 -52.48 -14.87 4.76
CA ASN A 812 -51.30 -15.54 4.19
C ASN A 812 -50.00 -14.71 4.31
N LYS A 813 -49.98 -13.69 5.19
CA LYS A 813 -48.84 -12.81 5.42
C LYS A 813 -47.94 -13.35 6.53
N TYR A 814 -46.64 -13.08 6.40
CA TYR A 814 -45.63 -13.44 7.39
C TYR A 814 -45.21 -12.22 8.21
N PHE A 815 -44.83 -12.42 9.47
CA PHE A 815 -44.43 -11.35 10.38
C PHE A 815 -43.45 -11.82 11.45
N PHE A 816 -42.66 -10.90 11.99
CA PHE A 816 -41.81 -11.18 13.16
C PHE A 816 -42.70 -11.40 14.40
N TYR A 817 -42.63 -12.60 14.97
CA TYR A 817 -43.63 -13.08 15.93
C TYR A 817 -43.16 -13.07 17.38
N THR A 818 -41.96 -13.57 17.66
CA THR A 818 -41.48 -13.81 19.05
C THR A 818 -39.97 -14.03 19.09
N SER A 819 -39.36 -14.06 20.28
CA SER A 819 -37.99 -14.58 20.45
C SER A 819 -37.92 -15.61 21.58
N PHE A 820 -37.05 -16.61 21.47
CA PHE A 820 -36.84 -17.63 22.49
C PHE A 820 -35.45 -18.24 22.47
N ILE A 821 -35.07 -18.89 23.58
CA ILE A 821 -33.80 -19.62 23.68
C ILE A 821 -34.02 -21.00 23.08
N TRP A 822 -33.31 -21.31 22.01
CA TRP A 822 -33.32 -22.60 21.32
C TRP A 822 -31.98 -23.33 21.55
N ASN A 823 -32.05 -24.66 21.67
CA ASN A 823 -30.85 -25.50 21.76
C ASN A 823 -30.47 -25.93 20.34
N VAL A 824 -29.30 -25.52 19.84
CA VAL A 824 -28.84 -25.95 18.50
C VAL A 824 -28.17 -27.32 18.61
N PRO A 825 -28.67 -28.37 17.94
CA PRO A 825 -28.02 -29.67 17.91
C PRO A 825 -26.67 -29.59 17.21
N ALA A 826 -25.66 -30.28 17.76
CA ALA A 826 -24.26 -30.17 17.32
C ALA A 826 -23.98 -30.67 15.88
N HIS A 827 -24.97 -31.27 15.21
CA HIS A 827 -24.87 -31.78 13.84
C HIS A 827 -25.48 -30.86 12.78
N ILE A 828 -26.22 -29.80 13.16
CA ILE A 828 -26.80 -28.85 12.19
C ILE A 828 -25.74 -27.83 11.77
N GLY A 829 -25.45 -27.76 10.47
CA GLY A 829 -24.40 -26.92 9.90
C GLY A 829 -24.91 -25.82 8.95
N LYS A 830 -23.99 -25.02 8.39
CA LYS A 830 -24.31 -23.95 7.41
C LYS A 830 -25.01 -24.45 6.14
N LYS A 831 -24.96 -25.77 5.85
CA LYS A 831 -25.67 -26.40 4.72
C LYS A 831 -27.17 -26.57 4.96
N ASP A 832 -27.59 -26.55 6.22
CA ASP A 832 -28.98 -26.79 6.64
C ASP A 832 -29.73 -25.46 6.92
N SER A 833 -29.13 -24.33 6.52
CA SER A 833 -29.66 -22.98 6.74
C SER A 833 -30.02 -22.27 5.44
N TYR A 834 -31.16 -21.55 5.44
CA TYR A 834 -31.67 -20.88 4.24
C TYR A 834 -30.92 -19.60 3.86
N ARG A 835 -31.01 -19.24 2.58
CA ARG A 835 -30.48 -17.99 2.04
C ARG A 835 -31.44 -16.83 2.38
N ILE A 836 -30.88 -15.67 2.68
CA ILE A 836 -31.67 -14.46 2.91
C ILE A 836 -31.29 -13.45 1.83
N VAL A 837 -32.30 -12.92 1.14
CA VAL A 837 -32.16 -11.90 0.10
C VAL A 837 -32.97 -10.67 0.54
N ILE A 838 -32.28 -9.67 1.07
CA ILE A 838 -32.90 -8.47 1.61
C ILE A 838 -32.97 -7.42 0.49
N SER A 839 -34.17 -7.20 -0.03
CA SER A 839 -34.53 -6.17 -1.02
C SER A 839 -35.05 -4.90 -0.36
#